data_AF-A0A959TRN1-F1
#
_entry.id   AF-A0A959TRN1-F1
#
_cell.length_a   1.000
_cell.length_b   1.000
_cell.length_c   1.000
_cell.angle_alpha   90.00
_cell.angle_beta   90.00
_cell.angle_gamma   90.00
#
_symmetry.space_group_name_H-M   'P 1'
#
loop_
_entity.id
_entity.type
_entity.pdbx_description
1 polymer ?
#
loop_
_entity_poly.entity_id
_entity_poly.type
_entity_poly.pdbx_seq_one_letter_code
_entity_poly.pdbx_strand_id
1 'polypeptide(L)'
;MQQGRLLLFVIGTAAALPLTAQNIGINANGAAPDPSALLDIDAAALPATGKRGLLIPRMTTSERVAITSPANGLMVYDTTTGAFWYFDGAQWVQLVAGADNDWMKTTTTIYNNTDSIAIGRATAYTDLHMASNKNLLIGDSLSGTGFKMIYYANKGAFRCGYLTSPFGGYNYDRFWDYDSVGYYSWAGGQNSMAKGFGSFAFGSFGWANGSSSVAFFGNAKGNNSYTFGGYSKGHGSFTVEGTAEDDGGIAMYGYAGGRYGVAIGGGTTGLGASSSREDYAVAIGWNADARGQASIALGPSDAFGYNAFATGWVTEARGNYSQSFGYRTVAYPMGSMALGRYNVITGDSALWIGSDPVFQIGDGTSTTNRSNSFTVLKNGHTAVGLDYPTGMLQVSTALGSLGTTVNTANAAVLIGTSTSGMAFDGNQIETVGDMLYLNFGSAEHVVTNVGGGDLGVGTTTPDRRVDVEGSNEQYVRVTSTGGTRTAGVELKRTGTGFSDWQIRNQSGLLWIGQSNDDLATVTDVLRLGGSSVTPASDNAITLGLSTLRWTSVYAVNGTINTSDARDKTDVRDLEAGLEAVLRLHPVRYRWKDRPSDGDKFGLIAQELREVLPEVVVEGAGGPAPEEGTFDPGEGRLGVYYSDLIPVLIRSIQEQDAMIRDLRARIARLEQR
;
A
#
# COMPACT_ATOMS: atom_id res chain seq x y z
N MET A 1 -39.46 -103.18 -82.43
CA MET A 1 -40.21 -104.38 -82.87
C MET A 1 -39.61 -105.55 -82.10
N GLN A 2 -40.31 -106.49 -81.50
CA GLN A 2 -41.71 -106.78 -81.24
C GLN A 2 -41.65 -108.16 -80.56
N GLN A 3 -42.43 -108.39 -79.50
CA GLN A 3 -42.82 -109.71 -78.96
C GLN A 3 -41.68 -110.56 -78.36
N GLY A 4 -41.82 -111.24 -77.23
CA GLY A 4 -42.91 -111.48 -76.31
C GLY A 4 -42.51 -112.64 -75.38
N ARG A 5 -43.10 -112.64 -74.17
CA ARG A 5 -43.39 -113.82 -73.34
C ARG A 5 -42.26 -114.66 -72.71
N LEU A 6 -42.61 -115.10 -71.50
CA LEU A 6 -42.27 -116.35 -70.80
C LEU A 6 -40.91 -116.39 -70.08
N LEU A 7 -40.87 -116.27 -68.74
CA LEU A 7 -41.13 -117.28 -67.69
C LEU A 7 -40.04 -118.38 -67.60
N LEU A 8 -39.63 -118.64 -66.35
CA LEU A 8 -39.02 -119.87 -65.82
C LEU A 8 -37.47 -119.97 -65.92
N PHE A 9 -36.73 -119.78 -64.81
CA PHE A 9 -36.41 -120.71 -63.70
C PHE A 9 -35.25 -121.69 -64.02
N VAL A 10 -34.15 -121.46 -63.28
CA VAL A 10 -33.42 -122.48 -62.49
C VAL A 10 -32.13 -123.13 -63.02
N ILE A 11 -31.07 -122.92 -62.18
CA ILE A 11 -29.91 -123.78 -61.83
C ILE A 11 -28.89 -124.01 -62.95
N GLY A 12 -27.58 -123.80 -62.80
CA GLY A 12 -26.75 -123.56 -61.63
C GLY A 12 -25.51 -124.48 -61.68
N THR A 13 -24.30 -123.93 -61.69
CA THR A 13 -23.08 -124.61 -61.21
C THR A 13 -22.12 -123.55 -60.67
N ALA A 14 -21.78 -123.71 -59.39
CA ALA A 14 -21.10 -122.75 -58.53
C ALA A 14 -19.57 -122.71 -58.75
N ALA A 15 -19.03 -121.51 -58.55
CA ALA A 15 -17.61 -121.21 -58.44
C ALA A 15 -17.03 -121.72 -57.11
N ALA A 16 -15.76 -122.15 -57.12
CA ALA A 16 -14.98 -122.39 -55.92
C ALA A 16 -13.59 -121.73 -56.07
N LEU A 17 -13.39 -120.59 -55.40
CA LEU A 17 -12.09 -120.01 -55.06
C LEU A 17 -11.92 -120.08 -53.54
N PRO A 18 -10.73 -120.40 -53.02
CA PRO A 18 -10.47 -120.53 -51.59
C PRO A 18 -10.39 -119.15 -50.91
N LEU A 19 -11.11 -118.99 -49.81
CA LEU A 19 -10.97 -117.86 -48.88
C LEU A 19 -9.93 -118.20 -47.81
N THR A 20 -8.97 -117.31 -47.56
CA THR A 20 -8.14 -117.27 -46.36
C THR A 20 -8.30 -115.90 -45.68
N ALA A 21 -8.71 -115.86 -44.41
CA ALA A 21 -8.68 -114.67 -43.54
C ALA A 21 -7.67 -114.91 -42.41
N GLN A 22 -6.83 -113.92 -42.04
CA GLN A 22 -5.73 -114.08 -41.03
C GLN A 22 -5.59 -112.97 -39.95
N ASN A 23 -6.27 -111.82 -40.02
CA ASN A 23 -6.20 -110.77 -38.97
C ASN A 23 -7.50 -110.76 -38.15
N ILE A 24 -7.41 -110.46 -36.85
CA ILE A 24 -8.58 -110.37 -35.97
C ILE A 24 -8.96 -108.91 -35.76
N GLY A 25 -10.15 -108.55 -36.23
CA GLY A 25 -10.76 -107.24 -35.98
C GLY A 25 -11.89 -107.40 -34.99
N ILE A 26 -11.85 -106.63 -33.91
CA ILE A 26 -12.94 -106.54 -32.94
C ILE A 26 -13.53 -105.14 -33.07
N ASN A 27 -14.53 -105.00 -33.92
CA ASN A 27 -15.27 -103.76 -34.16
C ASN A 27 -16.75 -104.08 -34.43
N ALA A 28 -17.61 -103.07 -34.34
CA ALA A 28 -19.06 -103.23 -34.52
C ALA A 28 -19.56 -102.94 -35.95
N ASN A 29 -18.69 -102.40 -36.79
CA ASN A 29 -19.01 -101.97 -38.16
C ASN A 29 -18.58 -102.98 -39.23
N GLY A 30 -17.90 -104.08 -38.85
CA GLY A 30 -17.40 -105.09 -39.77
C GLY A 30 -16.21 -104.62 -40.60
N ALA A 31 -15.52 -103.55 -40.17
CA ALA A 31 -14.34 -103.06 -40.87
C ALA A 31 -13.22 -104.11 -40.86
N ALA A 32 -12.47 -104.18 -41.97
CA ALA A 32 -11.28 -105.01 -42.03
C ALA A 32 -10.25 -104.51 -40.98
N PRO A 33 -9.56 -105.41 -40.27
CA PRO A 33 -8.51 -105.02 -39.31
C PRO A 33 -7.39 -104.27 -40.04
N ASP A 34 -6.74 -103.30 -39.38
CA ASP A 34 -5.60 -102.60 -39.96
C ASP A 34 -4.51 -103.59 -40.44
N PRO A 35 -3.95 -103.45 -41.66
CA PRO A 35 -2.98 -104.40 -42.20
C PRO A 35 -1.71 -104.60 -41.34
N SER A 36 -1.37 -103.60 -40.50
CA SER A 36 -0.21 -103.65 -39.61
C SER A 36 -0.48 -104.29 -38.25
N ALA A 37 -1.75 -104.60 -37.93
CA ALA A 37 -2.16 -105.15 -36.65
C ALA A 37 -2.67 -106.60 -36.78
N LEU A 38 -2.12 -107.51 -35.96
CA LEU A 38 -2.64 -108.87 -35.83
C LEU A 38 -3.96 -108.92 -35.05
N LEU A 39 -4.13 -108.01 -34.08
CA LEU A 39 -5.36 -107.75 -33.36
C LEU A 39 -5.63 -106.25 -33.39
N ASP A 40 -6.72 -105.86 -34.05
CA ASP A 40 -7.18 -104.47 -34.12
C ASP A 40 -8.51 -104.34 -33.35
N ILE A 41 -8.54 -103.45 -32.37
CA ILE A 41 -9.72 -103.21 -31.52
C ILE A 41 -10.19 -101.79 -31.75
N ASP A 42 -11.17 -101.64 -32.64
CA ASP A 42 -11.81 -100.35 -32.93
C ASP A 42 -13.20 -100.26 -32.30
N ALA A 43 -13.31 -99.40 -31.28
CA ALA A 43 -14.57 -99.10 -30.60
C ALA A 43 -15.24 -97.81 -31.12
N ALA A 44 -14.74 -97.19 -32.20
CA ALA A 44 -15.23 -95.90 -32.69
C ALA A 44 -16.70 -95.93 -33.12
N ALA A 45 -17.13 -97.02 -33.77
CA ALA A 45 -18.50 -97.21 -34.26
C ALA A 45 -19.51 -97.62 -33.17
N LEU A 46 -19.06 -97.85 -31.93
CA LEU A 46 -19.95 -98.13 -30.80
C LEU A 46 -20.51 -96.81 -30.22
N PRO A 47 -21.78 -96.81 -29.74
CA PRO A 47 -22.35 -95.66 -29.04
C PRO A 47 -21.53 -95.32 -27.78
N ALA A 48 -21.56 -94.06 -27.33
CA ALA A 48 -20.70 -93.57 -26.23
C ALA A 48 -20.77 -94.42 -24.94
N THR A 49 -21.95 -94.96 -24.63
CA THR A 49 -22.18 -95.84 -23.46
C THR A 49 -21.77 -97.30 -23.69
N GLY A 50 -21.48 -97.70 -24.93
CA GLY A 50 -21.05 -99.03 -25.33
C GLY A 50 -19.57 -99.15 -25.67
N LYS A 51 -18.81 -98.04 -25.66
CA LYS A 51 -17.35 -98.06 -25.88
C LYS A 51 -16.68 -98.81 -24.73
N ARG A 52 -15.82 -99.76 -25.08
CA ARG A 52 -15.10 -100.64 -24.15
C ARG A 52 -13.61 -100.58 -24.47
N GLY A 53 -12.76 -100.78 -23.48
CA GLY A 53 -11.31 -100.83 -23.63
C GLY A 53 -10.76 -102.25 -23.63
N LEU A 54 -9.45 -102.37 -23.82
CA LEU A 54 -8.73 -103.63 -23.64
C LEU A 54 -8.33 -103.79 -22.16
N LEU A 55 -8.84 -104.83 -21.51
CA LEU A 55 -8.33 -105.25 -20.21
C LEU A 55 -7.11 -106.16 -20.41
N ILE A 56 -5.93 -105.58 -20.16
CA ILE A 56 -4.66 -106.31 -20.10
C ILE A 56 -4.65 -107.21 -18.85
N PRO A 57 -4.01 -108.40 -18.87
CA PRO A 57 -3.99 -109.30 -17.72
C PRO A 57 -3.63 -108.58 -16.41
N ARG A 58 -4.52 -108.73 -15.43
CA ARG A 58 -4.40 -108.13 -14.11
C ARG A 58 -3.94 -109.18 -13.12
N MET A 59 -2.89 -108.88 -12.38
CA MET A 59 -2.30 -109.81 -11.42
C MET A 59 -1.56 -109.03 -10.34
N THR A 60 -1.34 -109.64 -9.17
CA THR A 60 -0.53 -109.07 -8.09
C THR A 60 0.95 -109.01 -8.47
N THR A 61 1.75 -108.23 -7.72
CA THR A 61 3.22 -108.21 -7.94
C THR A 61 3.83 -109.60 -7.83
N SER A 62 3.39 -110.40 -6.86
CA SER A 62 3.86 -111.78 -6.69
C SER A 62 3.55 -112.67 -7.89
N GLU A 63 2.37 -112.52 -8.50
CA GLU A 63 1.98 -113.30 -9.67
C GLU A 63 2.70 -112.83 -10.93
N ARG A 64 2.92 -111.52 -11.10
CA ARG A 64 3.70 -110.95 -12.21
C ARG A 64 5.13 -111.44 -12.22
N VAL A 65 5.82 -111.38 -11.09
CA VAL A 65 7.23 -111.83 -11.00
C VAL A 65 7.34 -113.36 -11.08
N ALA A 66 6.27 -114.10 -10.79
CA ALA A 66 6.23 -115.55 -10.92
C ALA A 66 6.06 -116.05 -12.38
N ILE A 67 5.78 -115.17 -13.34
CA ILE A 67 5.74 -115.55 -14.77
C ILE A 67 7.13 -116.00 -15.19
N THR A 68 7.29 -117.30 -15.46
CA THR A 68 8.54 -117.88 -15.96
C THR A 68 8.72 -117.57 -17.44
N SER A 69 9.88 -117.02 -17.82
CA SER A 69 10.23 -116.64 -19.20
C SER A 69 9.20 -115.71 -19.88
N PRO A 70 8.89 -114.53 -19.31
CA PRO A 70 7.97 -113.58 -19.92
C PRO A 70 8.53 -113.09 -21.27
N ALA A 71 7.65 -112.96 -22.26
CA ALA A 71 8.04 -112.44 -23.57
C ALA A 71 8.45 -110.96 -23.48
N ASN A 72 9.41 -110.52 -24.31
CA ASN A 72 9.72 -109.09 -24.44
C ASN A 72 8.47 -108.34 -24.94
N GLY A 73 8.13 -107.25 -24.27
CA GLY A 73 6.91 -106.48 -24.50
C GLY A 73 5.67 -107.04 -23.81
N LEU A 74 5.77 -108.13 -23.04
CA LEU A 74 4.65 -108.66 -22.27
C LEU A 74 4.17 -107.59 -21.28
N MET A 75 2.95 -107.10 -21.48
CA MET A 75 2.36 -106.05 -20.66
C MET A 75 1.34 -106.65 -19.70
N VAL A 76 1.38 -106.21 -18.44
CA VAL A 76 0.44 -106.59 -17.39
C VAL A 76 0.07 -105.36 -16.58
N TYR A 77 -1.12 -105.39 -15.97
CA TYR A 77 -1.47 -104.42 -14.95
C TYR A 77 -1.26 -105.06 -13.57
N ASP A 78 -0.26 -104.57 -12.84
CA ASP A 78 0.05 -105.04 -11.51
C ASP A 78 -0.92 -104.41 -10.50
N THR A 79 -1.84 -105.21 -9.97
CA THR A 79 -2.88 -104.74 -9.05
C THR A 79 -2.35 -104.42 -7.66
N THR A 80 -1.14 -104.90 -7.30
CA THR A 80 -0.52 -104.56 -6.03
C THR A 80 0.15 -103.19 -6.10
N THR A 81 0.83 -102.86 -7.21
CA THR A 81 1.41 -101.51 -7.40
C THR A 81 0.42 -100.52 -8.00
N GLY A 82 -0.71 -100.99 -8.53
CA GLY A 82 -1.71 -100.18 -9.22
C GLY A 82 -1.23 -99.57 -10.54
N ALA A 83 -0.24 -100.17 -11.20
CA ALA A 83 0.43 -99.58 -12.37
C ALA A 83 0.58 -100.57 -13.52
N PHE A 84 0.76 -100.04 -14.73
CA PHE A 84 1.16 -100.85 -15.88
C PHE A 84 2.64 -101.19 -15.81
N TRP A 85 2.95 -102.43 -16.13
CA TRP A 85 4.31 -102.93 -16.26
C TRP A 85 4.44 -103.65 -17.59
N TYR A 86 5.62 -103.55 -18.20
CA TYR A 86 6.00 -104.41 -19.30
C TYR A 86 7.33 -105.08 -19.00
N PHE A 87 7.55 -106.25 -19.59
CA PHE A 87 8.84 -106.92 -19.53
C PHE A 87 9.69 -106.44 -20.71
N ASP A 88 10.87 -105.89 -20.44
CA ASP A 88 11.76 -105.32 -21.49
C ASP A 88 12.66 -106.37 -22.17
N GLY A 89 12.50 -107.64 -21.79
CA GLY A 89 13.34 -108.77 -22.22
C GLY A 89 14.32 -109.24 -21.15
N ALA A 90 14.55 -108.46 -20.09
CA ALA A 90 15.42 -108.82 -18.96
C ALA A 90 14.74 -108.64 -17.59
N GLN A 91 13.99 -107.55 -17.41
CA GLN A 91 13.31 -107.23 -16.17
C GLN A 91 11.94 -106.63 -16.42
N TRP A 92 11.12 -106.65 -15.38
CA TRP A 92 9.88 -105.91 -15.42
C TRP A 92 10.14 -104.43 -15.14
N VAL A 93 9.69 -103.57 -16.05
CA VAL A 93 9.80 -102.12 -15.94
C VAL A 93 8.43 -101.52 -15.71
N GLN A 94 8.34 -100.66 -14.70
CA GLN A 94 7.11 -99.91 -14.41
C GLN A 94 7.00 -98.78 -15.43
N LEU A 95 5.84 -98.66 -16.08
CA LEU A 95 5.50 -97.40 -16.75
C LEU A 95 5.01 -96.43 -15.67
N VAL A 96 5.91 -95.57 -15.18
CA VAL A 96 5.53 -94.42 -14.32
C VAL A 96 5.84 -93.12 -15.04
N ALA A 97 4.88 -92.20 -14.98
CA ALA A 97 5.08 -90.81 -15.37
C ALA A 97 5.81 -90.04 -14.26
N GLY A 98 7.10 -89.71 -14.49
CA GLY A 98 7.85 -88.57 -13.94
C GLY A 98 8.22 -88.54 -12.45
N ALA A 99 9.52 -88.70 -12.13
CA ALA A 99 10.11 -88.28 -10.84
C ALA A 99 11.65 -88.12 -10.94
N ASP A 100 12.12 -86.90 -11.20
CA ASP A 100 13.45 -86.39 -10.84
C ASP A 100 13.29 -84.88 -10.53
N ASN A 101 13.58 -84.46 -9.30
CA ASN A 101 12.73 -83.54 -8.54
C ASN A 101 13.23 -82.09 -8.33
N ASP A 102 14.32 -81.63 -8.94
CA ASP A 102 14.82 -80.27 -8.63
C ASP A 102 14.31 -79.17 -9.57
N TRP A 103 13.87 -79.50 -10.79
CA TRP A 103 13.43 -78.51 -11.78
C TRP A 103 12.19 -78.93 -12.58
N MET A 104 11.50 -80.02 -12.20
CA MET A 104 10.25 -80.45 -12.84
C MET A 104 9.00 -79.77 -12.26
N LYS A 105 8.05 -79.50 -13.17
CA LYS A 105 6.75 -78.86 -12.97
C LYS A 105 5.97 -79.48 -11.80
N THR A 106 6.17 -78.94 -10.60
CA THR A 106 5.27 -79.16 -9.47
C THR A 106 4.27 -78.02 -9.48
N THR A 107 2.98 -78.30 -9.31
CA THR A 107 1.94 -77.28 -9.52
C THR A 107 2.08 -76.05 -8.61
N THR A 108 2.89 -76.12 -7.54
CA THR A 108 2.96 -75.06 -6.52
C THR A 108 4.35 -74.68 -6.02
N THR A 109 5.44 -75.41 -6.33
CA THR A 109 6.77 -75.10 -5.73
C THR A 109 7.73 -74.49 -6.74
N ILE A 110 7.96 -75.16 -7.88
CA ILE A 110 8.74 -74.64 -9.02
C ILE A 110 8.01 -75.06 -10.32
N TYR A 111 7.70 -74.09 -11.16
CA TYR A 111 7.13 -74.27 -12.49
C TYR A 111 8.17 -73.84 -13.53
N ASN A 112 8.51 -74.72 -14.46
CA ASN A 112 9.45 -74.44 -15.53
C ASN A 112 8.79 -74.85 -16.87
N ASN A 113 8.86 -73.99 -17.88
CA ASN A 113 8.52 -74.31 -19.27
C ASN A 113 9.72 -73.97 -20.17
N THR A 114 9.55 -74.01 -21.50
CA THR A 114 10.67 -73.78 -22.42
C THR A 114 11.33 -72.40 -22.25
N ASP A 115 10.57 -71.37 -21.84
CA ASP A 115 11.01 -69.98 -21.91
C ASP A 115 10.99 -69.25 -20.54
N SER A 116 10.50 -69.86 -19.46
CA SER A 116 10.30 -69.19 -18.17
C SER A 116 10.33 -70.11 -16.94
N ILE A 117 10.79 -69.55 -15.82
CA ILE A 117 10.85 -70.17 -14.49
C ILE A 117 9.95 -69.40 -13.52
N ALA A 118 9.08 -70.11 -12.81
CA ALA A 118 8.28 -69.58 -11.72
C ALA A 118 8.48 -70.32 -10.39
N ILE A 119 8.53 -69.58 -9.27
CA ILE A 119 8.71 -70.12 -7.92
C ILE A 119 7.44 -69.85 -7.11
N GLY A 120 6.80 -70.90 -6.57
CA GLY A 120 5.61 -70.76 -5.74
C GLY A 120 4.26 -70.66 -6.48
N ARG A 121 4.22 -70.91 -7.80
CA ARG A 121 3.02 -70.78 -8.64
C ARG A 121 3.02 -71.70 -9.87
N ALA A 122 1.83 -72.12 -10.31
CA ALA A 122 1.59 -72.99 -11.47
C ALA A 122 1.78 -72.36 -12.87
N THR A 123 2.03 -71.06 -13.00
CA THR A 123 2.19 -70.35 -14.29
C THR A 123 3.10 -69.13 -14.14
N ALA A 124 4.08 -68.98 -15.03
CA ALA A 124 4.91 -67.78 -15.14
C ALA A 124 4.25 -66.71 -16.04
N TYR A 125 4.50 -65.43 -15.76
CA TYR A 125 4.07 -64.31 -16.61
C TYR A 125 5.24 -63.58 -17.28
N THR A 126 6.46 -63.99 -16.94
CA THR A 126 7.74 -63.42 -17.36
C THR A 126 8.78 -64.52 -17.22
N ASP A 127 9.97 -64.33 -17.79
CA ASP A 127 11.06 -65.31 -17.84
C ASP A 127 11.49 -65.78 -16.44
N LEU A 128 11.38 -64.90 -15.41
CA LEU A 128 11.56 -65.25 -14.00
C LEU A 128 10.44 -64.66 -13.12
N HIS A 129 9.54 -65.51 -12.61
CA HIS A 129 8.37 -65.10 -11.82
C HIS A 129 8.35 -65.73 -10.42
N MET A 130 8.46 -64.91 -9.37
CA MET A 130 8.26 -65.37 -7.99
C MET A 130 6.84 -65.07 -7.53
N ALA A 131 6.15 -66.05 -6.93
CA ALA A 131 4.86 -65.84 -6.31
C ALA A 131 4.93 -64.77 -5.21
N SER A 132 3.79 -64.12 -4.92
CA SER A 132 3.68 -63.19 -3.80
C SER A 132 4.21 -63.83 -2.51
N ASN A 133 4.84 -63.03 -1.65
CA ASN A 133 5.37 -63.44 -0.34
C ASN A 133 6.61 -64.37 -0.40
N LYS A 134 7.28 -64.49 -1.56
CA LYS A 134 8.57 -65.19 -1.70
C LYS A 134 9.72 -64.19 -1.79
N ASN A 135 10.68 -64.30 -0.87
CA ASN A 135 11.87 -63.45 -0.88
C ASN A 135 12.89 -63.93 -1.92
N LEU A 136 13.62 -63.01 -2.53
CA LEU A 136 14.79 -63.30 -3.37
C LEU A 136 16.06 -62.99 -2.59
N LEU A 137 17.02 -63.91 -2.59
CA LEU A 137 18.38 -63.70 -2.08
C LEU A 137 19.37 -64.02 -3.21
N ILE A 138 20.28 -63.10 -3.49
CA ILE A 138 21.52 -63.36 -4.22
C ILE A 138 22.66 -63.12 -3.22
N GLY A 139 23.32 -64.20 -2.79
CA GLY A 139 24.32 -64.23 -1.73
C GLY A 139 24.12 -65.42 -0.78
N ASP A 140 25.01 -65.59 0.19
CA ASP A 140 25.09 -66.84 0.97
C ASP A 140 24.11 -66.91 2.16
N SER A 141 23.63 -65.76 2.67
CA SER A 141 22.73 -65.70 3.84
C SER A 141 21.90 -64.42 3.88
N LEU A 142 20.66 -64.55 4.40
CA LEU A 142 19.75 -63.43 4.69
C LEU A 142 20.23 -62.53 5.83
N SER A 143 21.07 -63.04 6.72
CA SER A 143 21.64 -62.31 7.86
C SER A 143 23.16 -62.31 7.81
N GLY A 144 23.78 -61.47 8.65
CA GLY A 144 25.23 -61.41 8.77
C GLY A 144 25.90 -60.56 7.68
N THR A 145 27.24 -60.59 7.68
CA THR A 145 28.09 -59.77 6.82
C THR A 145 28.11 -60.23 5.35
N GLY A 146 28.80 -59.49 4.48
CA GLY A 146 29.07 -59.88 3.10
C GLY A 146 28.25 -59.14 2.04
N PHE A 147 28.56 -59.41 0.77
CA PHE A 147 27.81 -58.88 -0.37
C PHE A 147 26.52 -59.67 -0.54
N LYS A 148 25.39 -58.96 -0.67
CA LYS A 148 24.10 -59.60 -0.94
C LYS A 148 23.12 -58.65 -1.61
N MET A 149 22.16 -59.24 -2.33
CA MET A 149 20.94 -58.59 -2.78
C MET A 149 19.75 -59.34 -2.20
N ILE A 150 18.83 -58.64 -1.54
CA ILE A 150 17.66 -59.24 -0.91
C ILE A 150 16.41 -58.47 -1.34
N TYR A 151 15.40 -59.17 -1.82
CA TYR A 151 14.04 -58.65 -1.93
C TYR A 151 13.14 -59.34 -0.91
N TYR A 152 12.62 -58.57 0.05
CA TYR A 152 11.66 -59.04 1.04
C TYR A 152 10.24 -58.80 0.52
N ALA A 153 9.62 -59.81 -0.07
CA ALA A 153 8.32 -59.67 -0.75
C ALA A 153 7.20 -59.22 0.20
N ASN A 154 7.13 -59.78 1.42
CA ASN A 154 6.12 -59.39 2.42
C ASN A 154 6.22 -57.91 2.86
N LYS A 155 7.39 -57.30 2.67
CA LYS A 155 7.63 -55.90 3.00
C LYS A 155 7.73 -55.02 1.76
N GLY A 156 7.73 -55.57 0.55
CA GLY A 156 8.04 -54.83 -0.68
C GLY A 156 9.39 -54.10 -0.60
N ALA A 157 10.37 -54.67 0.12
CA ALA A 157 11.59 -53.98 0.48
C ALA A 157 12.81 -54.57 -0.22
N PHE A 158 13.74 -53.72 -0.68
CA PHE A 158 14.91 -54.15 -1.46
C PHE A 158 16.21 -53.77 -0.77
N ARG A 159 17.18 -54.67 -0.76
CA ARG A 159 18.51 -54.52 -0.17
C ARG A 159 19.57 -54.89 -1.18
N CYS A 160 20.63 -54.10 -1.28
CA CYS A 160 21.78 -54.45 -2.13
C CYS A 160 23.08 -53.84 -1.63
N GLY A 161 24.20 -54.56 -1.78
CA GLY A 161 25.53 -54.06 -1.40
C GLY A 161 26.18 -54.90 -0.31
N TYR A 162 26.84 -54.27 0.67
CA TYR A 162 27.78 -54.91 1.59
C TYR A 162 27.52 -54.56 3.05
N LEU A 163 27.45 -55.57 3.92
CA LEU A 163 27.42 -55.40 5.38
C LEU A 163 28.75 -55.83 6.01
N THR A 164 29.31 -55.01 6.89
CA THR A 164 30.53 -55.32 7.65
C THR A 164 30.23 -55.94 9.01
N SER A 165 31.26 -56.47 9.67
CA SER A 165 31.17 -56.84 11.08
C SER A 165 30.85 -55.63 11.98
N PRO A 166 30.22 -55.84 13.15
CA PRO A 166 29.98 -54.78 14.12
C PRO A 166 31.24 -53.98 14.46
N PHE A 167 31.11 -52.65 14.51
CA PHE A 167 32.18 -51.72 14.88
C PHE A 167 31.57 -50.38 15.32
N GLY A 168 32.26 -49.64 16.19
CA GLY A 168 31.82 -48.29 16.61
C GLY A 168 30.49 -48.26 17.36
N GLY A 169 30.08 -49.37 18.01
CA GLY A 169 28.83 -49.49 18.76
C GLY A 169 27.59 -49.86 17.93
N TYR A 170 27.73 -50.10 16.63
CA TYR A 170 26.62 -50.45 15.74
C TYR A 170 26.73 -51.90 15.22
N ASN A 171 25.60 -52.60 15.19
CA ASN A 171 25.48 -53.99 14.70
C ASN A 171 25.10 -54.02 13.21
N TYR A 172 26.06 -53.62 12.34
CA TYR A 172 25.83 -53.50 10.89
C TYR A 172 25.38 -54.80 10.22
N ASP A 173 25.86 -55.93 10.72
CA ASP A 173 25.53 -57.29 10.30
C ASP A 173 24.04 -57.65 10.41
N ARG A 174 23.25 -56.83 11.12
CA ARG A 174 21.80 -57.01 11.32
C ARG A 174 20.93 -55.93 10.67
N PHE A 175 21.51 -54.99 9.93
CA PHE A 175 20.76 -53.87 9.34
C PHE A 175 19.76 -54.32 8.27
N TRP A 176 20.01 -55.48 7.65
CA TRP A 176 19.12 -56.06 6.65
C TRP A 176 18.37 -57.29 7.14
N ASP A 177 18.46 -57.60 8.44
CA ASP A 177 17.61 -58.60 9.08
C ASP A 177 16.16 -58.16 8.98
N TYR A 178 15.25 -59.14 8.91
CA TYR A 178 13.84 -58.89 8.65
C TYR A 178 13.25 -57.82 9.57
N ASP A 179 13.55 -57.82 10.87
CA ASP A 179 13.02 -56.84 11.83
C ASP A 179 13.62 -55.43 11.72
N SER A 180 14.78 -55.30 11.08
CA SER A 180 15.47 -54.02 10.82
C SER A 180 15.07 -53.40 9.48
N VAL A 181 14.12 -54.00 8.76
CA VAL A 181 13.66 -53.57 7.43
C VAL A 181 12.26 -52.97 7.50
N GLY A 182 12.09 -51.75 6.99
CA GLY A 182 10.80 -51.09 6.87
C GLY A 182 9.95 -51.62 5.71
N TYR A 183 8.63 -51.45 5.77
CA TYR A 183 7.74 -51.70 4.63
C TYR A 183 8.02 -50.70 3.50
N TYR A 184 7.95 -51.15 2.25
CA TYR A 184 8.19 -50.38 1.02
C TYR A 184 9.53 -49.63 0.99
N SER A 185 10.54 -50.17 1.68
CA SER A 185 11.81 -49.47 1.90
C SER A 185 12.93 -49.98 1.00
N TRP A 186 13.91 -49.13 0.73
CA TRP A 186 15.07 -49.47 -0.07
C TRP A 186 16.36 -49.12 0.68
N ALA A 187 17.31 -50.06 0.79
CA ALA A 187 18.63 -49.78 1.34
C ALA A 187 19.73 -50.36 0.45
N GLY A 188 20.64 -49.49 -0.02
CA GLY A 188 21.72 -49.87 -0.94
C GLY A 188 23.08 -49.36 -0.50
N GLY A 189 24.15 -50.09 -0.87
CA GLY A 189 25.53 -49.69 -0.61
C GLY A 189 26.15 -50.37 0.62
N GLN A 190 27.06 -49.69 1.31
CA GLN A 190 27.79 -50.24 2.47
C GLN A 190 27.11 -49.83 3.77
N ASN A 191 26.72 -50.78 4.62
CA ASN A 191 26.17 -50.53 5.96
C ASN A 191 24.97 -49.55 6.00
N SER A 192 24.20 -49.49 4.90
CA SER A 192 23.00 -48.67 4.82
C SER A 192 21.80 -49.37 5.47
N MET A 193 20.91 -48.61 6.08
CA MET A 193 19.73 -49.12 6.77
C MET A 193 18.50 -48.28 6.44
N ALA A 194 17.42 -48.93 6.00
CA ALA A 194 16.12 -48.29 5.76
C ALA A 194 15.05 -49.00 6.60
N LYS A 195 14.80 -48.47 7.80
CA LYS A 195 13.94 -49.10 8.82
C LYS A 195 12.53 -48.49 8.83
N GLY A 196 12.40 -47.23 8.47
CA GLY A 196 11.09 -46.56 8.43
C GLY A 196 10.20 -47.07 7.29
N PHE A 197 8.89 -46.88 7.42
CA PHE A 197 7.93 -47.15 6.36
C PHE A 197 8.23 -46.25 5.14
N GLY A 198 8.35 -46.80 3.94
CA GLY A 198 8.65 -46.03 2.71
C GLY A 198 10.02 -45.34 2.71
N SER A 199 10.96 -45.78 3.54
CA SER A 199 12.28 -45.14 3.69
C SER A 199 13.27 -45.54 2.59
N PHE A 200 14.20 -44.64 2.26
CA PHE A 200 15.23 -44.85 1.24
C PHE A 200 16.62 -44.51 1.78
N ALA A 201 17.55 -45.46 1.76
CA ALA A 201 18.92 -45.26 2.21
C ALA A 201 19.93 -45.72 1.15
N PHE A 202 20.92 -44.88 0.82
CA PHE A 202 21.97 -45.22 -0.14
C PHE A 202 23.35 -44.73 0.27
N GLY A 203 24.38 -45.37 -0.29
CA GLY A 203 25.77 -45.00 -0.12
C GLY A 203 26.45 -45.80 1.00
N SER A 204 27.46 -45.21 1.62
CA SER A 204 28.14 -45.77 2.78
C SER A 204 27.56 -45.13 4.05
N PHE A 205 27.05 -45.94 4.97
CA PHE A 205 26.47 -45.49 6.25
C PHE A 205 25.21 -44.59 6.12
N GLY A 206 24.38 -44.76 5.08
CA GLY A 206 23.08 -44.08 4.99
C GLY A 206 22.03 -44.75 5.87
N TRP A 207 21.48 -44.06 6.88
CA TRP A 207 20.51 -44.59 7.84
C TRP A 207 19.18 -43.81 7.80
N ALA A 208 18.16 -44.40 7.20
CA ALA A 208 16.81 -43.87 7.12
C ALA A 208 15.89 -44.58 8.13
N ASN A 209 15.80 -44.04 9.35
CA ASN A 209 15.08 -44.63 10.47
C ASN A 209 13.60 -44.21 10.51
N GLY A 210 13.28 -42.96 10.16
CA GLY A 210 11.92 -42.45 10.18
C GLY A 210 11.09 -42.86 8.97
N SER A 211 9.76 -42.78 9.08
CA SER A 211 8.85 -43.04 7.97
C SER A 211 8.99 -41.99 6.88
N SER A 212 8.94 -42.39 5.60
CA SER A 212 9.14 -41.55 4.43
C SER A 212 10.45 -40.74 4.47
N SER A 213 11.49 -41.28 5.10
CA SER A 213 12.80 -40.63 5.21
C SER A 213 13.77 -41.07 4.12
N VAL A 214 14.71 -40.19 3.76
CA VAL A 214 15.75 -40.40 2.75
C VAL A 214 17.11 -40.12 3.35
N ALA A 215 18.06 -41.05 3.21
CA ALA A 215 19.43 -40.89 3.71
C ALA A 215 20.48 -41.27 2.65
N PHE A 216 21.26 -40.29 2.21
CA PHE A 216 22.48 -40.50 1.42
C PHE A 216 23.68 -40.22 2.29
N PHE A 217 24.40 -41.25 2.74
CA PHE A 217 25.57 -41.14 3.62
C PHE A 217 25.33 -40.52 5.02
N GLY A 218 24.09 -40.18 5.40
CA GLY A 218 23.75 -39.54 6.67
C GLY A 218 22.72 -40.31 7.50
N ASN A 219 22.17 -39.70 8.56
CA ASN A 219 21.22 -40.31 9.47
C ASN A 219 19.89 -39.52 9.56
N ALA A 220 18.89 -39.98 8.81
CA ALA A 220 17.52 -39.47 8.82
C ALA A 220 16.72 -40.18 9.93
N LYS A 221 16.71 -39.58 11.12
CA LYS A 221 16.13 -40.16 12.35
C LYS A 221 14.62 -39.95 12.45
N GLY A 222 14.12 -38.76 12.11
CA GLY A 222 12.70 -38.42 12.21
C GLY A 222 11.89 -38.82 10.97
N ASN A 223 10.57 -38.82 11.08
CA ASN A 223 9.68 -38.99 9.93
C ASN A 223 9.90 -37.84 8.92
N ASN A 224 9.73 -38.10 7.63
CA ASN A 224 9.86 -37.10 6.56
C ASN A 224 11.22 -36.37 6.53
N SER A 225 12.29 -37.00 7.03
CA SER A 225 13.64 -36.42 7.05
C SER A 225 14.42 -36.77 5.78
N TYR A 226 15.16 -35.80 5.24
CA TYR A 226 15.99 -35.95 4.04
C TYR A 226 17.42 -35.52 4.38
N THR A 227 18.35 -36.46 4.43
CA THR A 227 19.74 -36.19 4.83
C THR A 227 20.71 -36.59 3.72
N PHE A 228 21.64 -35.71 3.37
CA PHE A 228 22.68 -35.93 2.37
C PHE A 228 24.06 -35.60 2.95
N GLY A 229 25.04 -36.50 2.80
CA GLY A 229 26.42 -36.31 3.28
C GLY A 229 26.75 -37.04 4.59
N GLY A 230 28.03 -37.40 4.75
CA GLY A 230 28.58 -38.31 5.78
C GLY A 230 28.25 -37.97 7.23
N TYR A 231 28.16 -36.67 7.54
CA TYR A 231 28.00 -36.17 8.91
C TYR A 231 26.57 -35.69 9.19
N SER A 232 25.65 -35.89 8.25
CA SER A 232 24.32 -35.29 8.32
C SER A 232 23.39 -36.02 9.27
N LYS A 233 22.61 -35.27 10.05
CA LYS A 233 21.59 -35.80 10.97
C LYS A 233 20.31 -34.98 10.83
N GLY A 234 19.17 -35.64 10.66
CA GLY A 234 17.88 -34.93 10.52
C GLY A 234 16.75 -35.59 11.30
N HIS A 235 15.99 -34.77 12.01
CA HIS A 235 14.68 -35.07 12.59
C HIS A 235 13.63 -34.19 11.91
N GLY A 236 12.64 -34.74 11.22
CA GLY A 236 11.62 -33.96 10.49
C GLY A 236 12.15 -32.93 9.48
N SER A 237 13.37 -33.06 8.96
CA SER A 237 14.15 -31.94 8.39
C SER A 237 14.87 -32.27 7.08
N PHE A 238 15.37 -31.23 6.39
CA PHE A 238 16.26 -31.36 5.24
C PHE A 238 17.70 -31.00 5.65
N THR A 239 18.65 -31.92 5.53
CA THR A 239 20.05 -31.67 5.89
C THR A 239 21.05 -32.07 4.82
N VAL A 240 22.07 -31.23 4.61
CA VAL A 240 23.19 -31.45 3.68
C VAL A 240 24.48 -31.09 4.41
N GLU A 241 25.31 -32.08 4.70
CA GLU A 241 26.52 -31.95 5.54
C GLU A 241 26.28 -31.14 6.85
N GLY A 242 25.12 -31.32 7.48
CA GLY A 242 24.67 -30.52 8.63
C GLY A 242 23.79 -31.29 9.61
N THR A 243 23.52 -30.70 10.77
CA THR A 243 22.72 -31.34 11.84
C THR A 243 21.47 -30.53 12.14
N ALA A 244 20.31 -31.19 12.10
CA ALA A 244 19.04 -30.69 12.61
C ALA A 244 18.52 -31.64 13.70
N GLU A 245 18.44 -31.16 14.95
CA GLU A 245 18.08 -31.98 16.11
C GLU A 245 16.56 -32.07 16.34
N ASP A 246 15.81 -31.06 15.89
CA ASP A 246 14.35 -30.95 16.05
C ASP A 246 13.61 -30.94 14.70
N ASP A 247 12.30 -31.18 14.76
CA ASP A 247 11.43 -31.30 13.58
C ASP A 247 11.33 -29.99 12.77
N GLY A 248 11.34 -30.13 11.44
CA GLY A 248 11.02 -29.06 10.49
C GLY A 248 12.18 -28.16 10.06
N GLY A 249 13.40 -28.42 10.53
CA GLY A 249 14.56 -27.59 10.22
C GLY A 249 15.17 -27.80 8.82
N ILE A 250 16.03 -26.86 8.40
CA ILE A 250 16.93 -26.97 7.25
C ILE A 250 18.35 -26.74 7.75
N ALA A 251 19.25 -27.73 7.62
CA ALA A 251 20.65 -27.58 8.01
C ALA A 251 21.59 -27.94 6.86
N MET A 252 22.22 -26.94 6.25
CA MET A 252 23.20 -27.10 5.17
C MET A 252 24.55 -26.58 5.64
N TYR A 253 25.55 -27.44 5.85
CA TYR A 253 26.86 -27.08 6.42
C TYR A 253 26.81 -26.44 7.82
N GLY A 254 25.67 -26.53 8.51
CA GLY A 254 25.39 -25.81 9.75
C GLY A 254 24.68 -26.68 10.80
N TYR A 255 24.30 -26.01 11.88
CA TYR A 255 23.56 -26.59 12.99
C TYR A 255 22.22 -25.85 13.19
N ALA A 256 21.11 -26.55 12.97
CA ALA A 256 19.76 -26.07 13.22
C ALA A 256 19.18 -26.75 14.47
N GLY A 257 19.11 -26.02 15.59
CA GLY A 257 18.44 -26.45 16.82
C GLY A 257 17.16 -25.65 17.09
N GLY A 258 16.21 -26.24 17.80
CA GLY A 258 14.84 -25.73 17.89
C GLY A 258 14.01 -26.14 16.67
N ARG A 259 12.68 -26.20 16.85
CA ARG A 259 11.74 -26.56 15.77
C ARG A 259 11.89 -25.57 14.60
N TYR A 260 11.78 -26.02 13.36
CA TYR A 260 11.81 -25.16 12.14
C TYR A 260 13.04 -24.24 11.94
N GLY A 261 14.16 -24.47 12.62
CA GLY A 261 15.38 -23.67 12.43
C GLY A 261 15.99 -23.80 11.03
N VAL A 262 16.49 -22.70 10.46
CA VAL A 262 17.23 -22.69 9.19
C VAL A 262 18.68 -22.30 9.45
N ALA A 263 19.62 -23.20 9.17
CA ALA A 263 21.06 -22.97 9.27
C ALA A 263 21.73 -23.31 7.93
N ILE A 264 22.19 -22.31 7.18
CA ILE A 264 22.79 -22.50 5.85
C ILE A 264 24.15 -21.81 5.80
N GLY A 265 25.23 -22.59 5.69
CA GLY A 265 26.62 -22.13 5.59
C GLY A 265 27.51 -22.67 6.70
N GLY A 266 28.82 -22.76 6.43
CA GLY A 266 29.80 -23.29 7.38
C GLY A 266 29.85 -22.50 8.70
N GLY A 267 29.76 -23.21 9.83
CA GLY A 267 29.81 -22.60 11.16
C GLY A 267 28.54 -21.85 11.58
N THR A 268 27.43 -21.99 10.84
CA THR A 268 26.14 -21.40 11.22
C THR A 268 25.47 -22.14 12.36
N THR A 269 24.87 -21.38 13.26
CA THR A 269 24.06 -21.89 14.37
C THR A 269 22.72 -21.16 14.35
N GLY A 270 21.65 -21.84 13.93
CA GLY A 270 20.27 -21.37 14.14
C GLY A 270 19.71 -22.10 15.34
N LEU A 271 19.69 -21.47 16.51
CA LEU A 271 19.24 -22.07 17.78
C LEU A 271 18.06 -21.28 18.34
N GLY A 272 16.83 -21.79 18.32
CA GLY A 272 15.77 -21.18 19.12
C GLY A 272 16.05 -21.37 20.62
N ALA A 273 16.26 -20.30 21.39
CA ALA A 273 16.31 -20.42 22.86
C ALA A 273 14.95 -20.90 23.40
N SER A 274 14.95 -22.07 24.04
CA SER A 274 13.79 -22.89 24.39
C SER A 274 12.72 -22.25 25.29
N SER A 275 11.44 -22.52 24.99
CA SER A 275 10.47 -23.23 25.89
C SER A 275 8.98 -23.08 25.51
N SER A 276 8.57 -23.10 24.24
CA SER A 276 7.19 -23.52 23.85
C SER A 276 7.00 -23.45 22.34
N ARG A 277 6.73 -24.61 21.70
CA ARG A 277 6.05 -24.86 20.40
C ARG A 277 6.30 -23.97 19.15
N GLU A 278 7.10 -22.91 19.18
CA GLU A 278 7.20 -21.87 18.16
C GLU A 278 8.65 -21.34 18.02
N ASP A 279 9.55 -22.19 17.52
CA ASP A 279 10.92 -21.79 17.17
C ASP A 279 10.98 -21.51 15.65
N TYR A 280 11.61 -20.39 15.24
CA TYR A 280 11.67 -19.91 13.84
C TYR A 280 12.98 -19.15 13.55
N ALA A 281 14.09 -19.55 14.16
CA ALA A 281 15.38 -18.87 13.98
C ALA A 281 15.97 -19.13 12.59
N VAL A 282 16.56 -18.10 11.97
CA VAL A 282 17.18 -18.18 10.64
C VAL A 282 18.61 -17.67 10.71
N ALA A 283 19.59 -18.56 10.50
CA ALA A 283 21.01 -18.25 10.39
C ALA A 283 21.53 -18.62 9.00
N ILE A 284 21.97 -17.63 8.22
CA ILE A 284 22.46 -17.86 6.84
C ILE A 284 23.80 -17.14 6.64
N GLY A 285 24.82 -17.85 6.15
CA GLY A 285 26.16 -17.32 5.86
C GLY A 285 27.20 -17.69 6.91
N TRP A 286 28.50 -17.61 6.58
CA TRP A 286 29.58 -18.08 7.45
C TRP A 286 29.53 -17.45 8.85
N ASN A 287 29.53 -18.28 9.90
CA ASN A 287 29.46 -17.87 11.32
C ASN A 287 28.26 -16.97 11.69
N ALA A 288 27.09 -17.17 11.08
CA ALA A 288 25.85 -16.55 11.57
C ALA A 288 25.31 -17.30 12.81
N ASP A 289 24.90 -16.58 13.84
CA ASP A 289 24.37 -17.14 15.09
C ASP A 289 23.01 -16.51 15.49
N ALA A 290 21.91 -17.21 15.21
CA ALA A 290 20.57 -16.78 15.56
C ALA A 290 20.08 -17.55 16.79
N ARG A 291 20.27 -17.00 18.00
CA ARG A 291 19.88 -17.67 19.28
C ARG A 291 18.54 -17.22 19.86
N GLY A 292 18.07 -16.06 19.45
CA GLY A 292 16.78 -15.54 19.88
C GLY A 292 15.63 -16.33 19.25
N GLN A 293 14.53 -16.51 19.98
CA GLN A 293 13.31 -17.03 19.36
C GLN A 293 12.84 -16.07 18.25
N ALA A 294 12.53 -16.63 17.07
CA ALA A 294 12.20 -15.89 15.85
C ALA A 294 13.26 -14.86 15.40
N SER A 295 14.54 -15.07 15.77
CA SER A 295 15.62 -14.17 15.35
C SER A 295 16.21 -14.53 13.99
N ILE A 296 16.81 -13.55 13.33
CA ILE A 296 17.42 -13.71 11.99
C ILE A 296 18.84 -13.16 12.03
N ALA A 297 19.83 -13.98 11.67
CA ALA A 297 21.23 -13.63 11.51
C ALA A 297 21.69 -13.93 10.06
N LEU A 298 22.19 -12.91 9.36
CA LEU A 298 22.63 -13.00 7.96
C LEU A 298 24.09 -12.54 7.80
N GLY A 299 24.94 -13.40 7.25
CA GLY A 299 26.40 -13.21 7.27
C GLY A 299 26.98 -13.45 8.68
N PRO A 300 28.28 -13.18 8.90
CA PRO A 300 28.88 -13.33 10.23
C PRO A 300 28.27 -12.30 11.17
N SER A 301 27.24 -12.69 11.92
CA SER A 301 26.40 -11.80 12.72
C SER A 301 25.66 -12.61 13.77
N ASP A 302 25.30 -11.95 14.88
CA ASP A 302 24.68 -12.60 16.02
C ASP A 302 23.33 -11.95 16.36
N ALA A 303 22.25 -12.73 16.39
CA ALA A 303 20.91 -12.27 16.77
C ALA A 303 20.43 -13.02 18.02
N PHE A 304 20.69 -12.43 19.19
CA PHE A 304 20.44 -13.06 20.50
C PHE A 304 19.08 -12.70 21.13
N GLY A 305 18.50 -11.54 20.80
CA GLY A 305 17.21 -11.12 21.36
C GLY A 305 15.99 -11.79 20.73
N TYR A 306 14.86 -11.83 21.45
CA TYR A 306 13.56 -12.26 20.89
C TYR A 306 13.17 -11.38 19.71
N ASN A 307 12.81 -11.94 18.55
CA ASN A 307 12.56 -11.21 17.29
C ASN A 307 13.70 -10.25 16.87
N ALA A 308 14.95 -10.58 17.20
CA ALA A 308 16.09 -9.77 16.80
C ALA A 308 16.51 -10.02 15.34
N PHE A 309 17.01 -9.00 14.66
CA PHE A 309 17.51 -9.09 13.28
C PHE A 309 18.94 -8.55 13.19
N ALA A 310 19.90 -9.37 12.76
CA ALA A 310 21.30 -8.96 12.58
C ALA A 310 21.77 -9.28 11.15
N THR A 311 22.43 -8.32 10.51
CA THR A 311 23.04 -8.53 9.19
C THR A 311 24.28 -7.66 8.97
N GLY A 312 25.24 -8.18 8.21
CA GLY A 312 26.48 -7.49 7.89
C GLY A 312 27.69 -8.29 8.32
N TRP A 313 28.75 -7.62 8.79
CA TRP A 313 29.97 -8.27 9.23
C TRP A 313 30.31 -7.96 10.69
N VAL A 314 30.23 -9.01 11.51
CA VAL A 314 30.41 -9.05 12.97
C VAL A 314 29.46 -8.07 13.67
N THR A 315 28.17 -8.10 13.32
CA THR A 315 27.11 -7.27 13.93
C THR A 315 26.31 -8.06 14.96
N GLU A 316 25.77 -7.40 15.99
CA GLU A 316 25.05 -8.09 17.07
C GLU A 316 23.70 -7.40 17.41
N ALA A 317 22.59 -8.14 17.38
CA ALA A 317 21.29 -7.69 17.85
C ALA A 317 20.94 -8.40 19.17
N ARG A 318 21.20 -7.72 20.30
CA ARG A 318 21.11 -8.32 21.65
C ARG A 318 19.81 -8.02 22.37
N GLY A 319 19.19 -6.87 22.10
CA GLY A 319 17.93 -6.49 22.73
C GLY A 319 16.75 -7.26 22.16
N ASN A 320 15.71 -7.49 22.97
CA ASN A 320 14.44 -7.98 22.44
C ASN A 320 13.88 -6.98 21.41
N TYR A 321 13.45 -7.46 20.24
CA TYR A 321 12.99 -6.68 19.09
C TYR A 321 14.05 -5.75 18.47
N SER A 322 15.34 -6.00 18.72
CA SER A 322 16.43 -5.14 18.23
C SER A 322 16.88 -5.49 16.81
N GLN A 323 17.44 -4.50 16.10
CA GLN A 323 17.89 -4.66 14.72
C GLN A 323 19.29 -4.07 14.50
N SER A 324 20.24 -4.85 13.98
CA SER A 324 21.63 -4.44 13.76
C SER A 324 22.07 -4.64 12.31
N PHE A 325 22.63 -3.58 11.70
CA PHE A 325 23.11 -3.60 10.32
C PHE A 325 24.51 -2.98 10.22
N GLY A 326 25.37 -3.50 9.32
CA GLY A 326 26.63 -2.86 8.94
C GLY A 326 27.91 -3.61 9.36
N TYR A 327 28.88 -2.92 9.97
CA TYR A 327 30.17 -3.50 10.38
C TYR A 327 30.46 -3.24 11.86
N ARG A 328 30.50 -4.29 12.69
CA ARG A 328 30.74 -4.17 14.15
C ARG A 328 29.77 -3.26 14.90
N THR A 329 28.53 -3.19 14.42
CA THR A 329 27.42 -2.53 15.12
C THR A 329 26.77 -3.49 16.13
N VAL A 330 26.21 -2.94 17.20
CA VAL A 330 25.50 -3.70 18.24
C VAL A 330 24.23 -2.95 18.64
N ALA A 331 23.07 -3.53 18.34
CA ALA A 331 21.77 -3.06 18.81
C ALA A 331 21.48 -3.71 20.17
N TYR A 332 21.87 -3.02 21.25
CA TYR A 332 21.83 -3.58 22.60
C TYR A 332 20.48 -3.38 23.30
N PRO A 333 19.89 -2.16 23.33
CA PRO A 333 18.64 -1.97 24.05
C PRO A 333 17.43 -2.70 23.45
N MET A 334 16.44 -3.02 24.28
CA MET A 334 15.13 -3.51 23.81
C MET A 334 14.53 -2.52 22.79
N GLY A 335 14.10 -3.03 21.64
CA GLY A 335 13.44 -2.28 20.56
C GLY A 335 14.35 -1.31 19.80
N SER A 336 15.67 -1.43 19.95
CA SER A 336 16.63 -0.51 19.33
C SER A 336 17.03 -0.93 17.91
N MET A 337 17.42 0.04 17.08
CA MET A 337 18.02 -0.19 15.77
C MET A 337 19.38 0.51 15.66
N ALA A 338 20.41 -0.23 15.23
CA ALA A 338 21.77 0.29 15.03
C ALA A 338 22.27 0.05 13.60
N LEU A 339 22.72 1.11 12.93
CA LEU A 339 23.28 1.09 11.57
C LEU A 339 24.75 1.57 11.55
N GLY A 340 25.46 1.35 10.43
CA GLY A 340 26.77 1.94 10.18
C GLY A 340 27.94 1.08 10.65
N ARG A 341 28.91 1.68 11.38
CA ARG A 341 30.06 0.97 11.94
C ARG A 341 30.36 1.38 13.37
N TYR A 342 30.67 0.42 14.24
CA TYR A 342 31.15 0.66 15.60
C TYR A 342 30.31 1.69 16.41
N ASN A 343 28.97 1.55 16.42
CA ASN A 343 28.10 2.40 17.25
C ASN A 343 28.39 2.22 18.75
N VAL A 344 28.04 3.22 19.56
CA VAL A 344 28.15 3.14 21.02
C VAL A 344 27.14 2.13 21.58
N ILE A 345 27.62 1.23 22.43
CA ILE A 345 26.83 0.17 23.06
C ILE A 345 26.46 0.62 24.46
N THR A 346 25.16 0.82 24.72
CA THR A 346 24.64 1.30 26.00
C THR A 346 23.17 0.88 26.17
N GLY A 347 22.60 1.06 27.37
CA GLY A 347 21.19 0.77 27.70
C GLY A 347 20.90 -0.67 28.15
N ASP A 348 19.61 -1.01 28.26
CA ASP A 348 19.13 -2.30 28.79
C ASP A 348 18.49 -3.18 27.69
N SER A 349 18.93 -4.44 27.60
CA SER A 349 18.51 -5.37 26.54
C SER A 349 17.13 -6.01 26.75
N ALA A 350 16.55 -5.90 27.95
CA ALA A 350 15.30 -6.54 28.34
C ALA A 350 14.15 -5.56 28.62
N LEU A 351 14.45 -4.32 29.02
CA LEU A 351 13.47 -3.32 29.46
C LEU A 351 13.39 -2.07 28.56
N TRP A 352 12.21 -1.43 28.51
CA TRP A 352 12.02 -0.14 27.85
C TRP A 352 12.35 1.02 28.80
N ILE A 353 13.57 1.53 28.74
CA ILE A 353 14.04 2.66 29.59
C ILE A 353 14.15 3.93 28.75
N GLY A 354 13.49 5.02 29.15
CA GLY A 354 13.42 6.26 28.36
C GLY A 354 14.77 6.88 27.96
N SER A 355 15.81 6.71 28.78
CA SER A 355 17.17 7.20 28.49
C SER A 355 17.97 6.33 27.52
N ASP A 356 17.44 5.16 27.13
CA ASP A 356 18.15 4.26 26.22
C ASP A 356 17.96 4.67 24.76
N PRO A 357 18.92 4.36 23.89
CA PRO A 357 18.76 4.52 22.45
C PRO A 357 17.63 3.66 21.87
N VAL A 358 16.79 4.27 21.02
CA VAL A 358 15.85 3.57 20.13
C VAL A 358 16.41 3.47 18.70
N PHE A 359 17.22 4.44 18.27
CA PHE A 359 17.85 4.43 16.95
C PHE A 359 19.25 5.06 16.99
N GLN A 360 20.24 4.42 16.36
CA GLN A 360 21.61 4.90 16.29
C GLN A 360 22.25 4.63 14.92
N ILE A 361 23.09 5.55 14.46
CA ILE A 361 23.99 5.37 13.33
C ILE A 361 25.42 5.51 13.83
N GLY A 362 26.16 4.40 13.86
CA GLY A 362 27.56 4.36 14.27
C GLY A 362 28.49 4.84 13.16
N ASP A 363 29.49 5.64 13.53
CA ASP A 363 30.59 6.08 12.65
C ASP A 363 31.98 5.84 13.28
N GLY A 364 32.03 5.04 14.36
CA GLY A 364 33.26 4.73 15.08
C GLY A 364 34.32 4.06 14.22
N THR A 365 35.58 4.15 14.65
CA THR A 365 36.73 3.67 13.86
C THR A 365 37.20 2.27 14.29
N SER A 366 36.95 1.86 15.53
CA SER A 366 37.38 0.56 16.07
C SER A 366 36.48 0.11 17.22
N THR A 367 36.67 -1.12 17.72
CA THR A 367 35.93 -1.62 18.91
C THR A 367 36.23 -0.86 20.19
N THR A 368 37.37 -0.15 20.24
CA THR A 368 37.76 0.70 21.37
C THR A 368 37.47 2.17 21.14
N ASN A 369 37.11 2.57 19.92
CA ASN A 369 36.75 3.92 19.54
C ASN A 369 35.40 3.91 18.82
N ARG A 370 34.34 3.69 19.62
CA ARG A 370 32.95 3.68 19.18
C ARG A 370 32.38 5.09 19.26
N SER A 371 31.58 5.48 18.27
CA SER A 371 30.89 6.77 18.21
C SER A 371 29.64 6.64 17.35
N ASN A 372 28.68 7.54 17.58
CA ASN A 372 27.47 7.68 16.79
C ASN A 372 27.43 9.04 16.08
N SER A 373 27.18 9.00 14.77
CA SER A 373 26.85 10.20 13.98
C SER A 373 25.40 10.63 14.17
N PHE A 374 24.52 9.74 14.62
CA PHE A 374 23.12 10.03 14.91
C PHE A 374 22.60 9.15 16.04
N THR A 375 21.86 9.73 16.99
CA THR A 375 21.26 9.01 18.13
C THR A 375 19.84 9.52 18.39
N VAL A 376 18.89 8.63 18.61
CA VAL A 376 17.55 8.94 19.13
C VAL A 376 17.33 8.08 20.37
N LEU A 377 16.92 8.69 21.49
CA LEU A 377 16.56 8.00 22.72
C LEU A 377 15.06 7.71 22.78
N LYS A 378 14.67 6.72 23.59
CA LYS A 378 13.27 6.28 23.75
C LYS A 378 12.36 7.37 24.34
N ASN A 379 12.90 8.37 25.02
CA ASN A 379 12.19 9.55 25.52
C ASN A 379 12.05 10.68 24.47
N GLY A 380 12.53 10.48 23.24
CA GLY A 380 12.44 11.44 22.14
C GLY A 380 13.64 12.36 21.97
N HIS A 381 14.63 12.34 22.87
CA HIS A 381 15.85 13.11 22.71
C HIS A 381 16.66 12.64 21.50
N THR A 382 16.95 13.56 20.57
CA THR A 382 17.62 13.27 19.30
C THR A 382 18.94 14.05 19.22
N ALA A 383 19.99 13.40 18.72
CA ALA A 383 21.29 13.99 18.50
C ALA A 383 21.86 13.67 17.12
N VAL A 384 22.56 14.64 16.53
CA VAL A 384 23.51 14.42 15.41
C VAL A 384 24.93 14.62 15.97
N GLY A 385 25.80 13.63 15.86
CA GLY A 385 27.19 13.69 16.32
C GLY A 385 27.40 13.63 17.84
N LEU A 386 26.37 13.28 18.62
CA LEU A 386 26.49 12.96 20.05
C LEU A 386 25.91 11.57 20.34
N ASP A 387 26.54 10.88 21.27
CA ASP A 387 26.09 9.56 21.73
C ASP A 387 24.98 9.65 22.78
N TYR A 388 24.93 10.75 23.55
CA TYR A 388 24.03 10.90 24.70
C TYR A 388 23.38 12.29 24.70
N PRO A 389 22.25 12.48 23.99
CA PRO A 389 21.57 13.77 24.01
C PRO A 389 20.89 14.04 25.36
N THR A 390 21.18 15.19 25.95
CA THR A 390 20.54 15.68 27.19
C THR A 390 19.32 16.56 26.94
N GLY A 391 19.09 16.99 25.70
CA GLY A 391 17.92 17.77 25.27
C GLY A 391 17.20 17.15 24.07
N MET A 392 16.04 17.71 23.71
CA MET A 392 15.15 17.15 22.68
C MET A 392 15.79 17.06 21.29
N LEU A 393 16.58 18.06 20.89
CA LEU A 393 17.43 18.02 19.69
C LEU A 393 18.79 18.66 20.00
N GLN A 394 19.88 17.93 19.78
CA GLN A 394 21.25 18.42 19.92
C GLN A 394 22.08 18.09 18.69
N VAL A 395 23.01 18.96 18.30
CA VAL A 395 23.97 18.65 17.24
C VAL A 395 25.39 19.00 17.67
N SER A 396 26.30 18.02 17.63
CA SER A 396 27.71 18.21 17.90
C SER A 396 28.44 18.76 16.68
N THR A 397 29.35 19.71 16.90
CA THR A 397 30.22 20.30 15.87
C THR A 397 31.63 19.67 15.86
N ALA A 398 31.84 18.54 16.54
CA ALA A 398 33.16 17.95 16.80
C ALA A 398 33.94 17.47 15.55
N LEU A 399 33.34 17.46 14.36
CA LEU A 399 33.99 17.05 13.10
C LEU A 399 33.97 18.13 11.98
N GLY A 400 33.64 19.37 12.33
CA GLY A 400 33.56 20.48 11.39
C GLY A 400 32.29 21.28 11.60
N SER A 401 32.26 22.50 11.02
CA SER A 401 31.02 23.27 10.86
C SER A 401 29.90 22.31 10.52
N LEU A 402 28.77 22.37 11.23
CA LEU A 402 27.51 21.87 10.69
C LEU A 402 27.52 22.30 9.22
N GLY A 403 27.37 21.42 8.23
CA GLY A 403 27.37 21.78 6.81
C GLY A 403 26.19 22.67 6.41
N THR A 404 25.66 23.44 7.35
CA THR A 404 25.03 24.72 7.13
C THR A 404 26.13 25.77 7.00
N THR A 405 25.91 26.86 6.29
CA THR A 405 26.70 28.07 6.58
C THR A 405 26.44 28.47 8.03
N VAL A 406 27.22 27.95 8.99
CA VAL A 406 27.31 28.46 10.36
C VAL A 406 28.36 29.55 10.32
N ASN A 407 27.90 30.78 10.13
CA ASN A 407 28.67 31.93 10.59
C ASN A 407 28.70 31.82 12.13
N THR A 408 29.89 31.86 12.72
CA THR A 408 30.21 31.43 14.08
C THR A 408 29.69 32.35 15.19
N ALA A 409 28.50 32.96 15.03
CA ALA A 409 28.00 33.93 15.98
C ALA A 409 26.94 33.40 16.94
N ASN A 410 26.00 32.52 16.58
CA ASN A 410 25.02 31.94 17.52
C ASN A 410 24.27 30.73 16.91
N ALA A 411 23.97 29.72 17.73
CA ALA A 411 23.29 28.50 17.32
C ALA A 411 21.84 28.77 16.89
N ALA A 412 21.51 28.55 15.61
CA ALA A 412 20.13 28.41 15.15
C ALA A 412 19.91 27.80 13.78
N VAL A 413 18.65 27.40 13.60
CA VAL A 413 18.05 26.78 12.42
C VAL A 413 17.46 27.86 11.50
N LEU A 414 17.91 27.89 10.24
CA LEU A 414 17.36 28.74 9.18
C LEU A 414 16.31 27.95 8.35
N ILE A 415 15.11 28.52 8.13
CA ILE A 415 14.13 28.02 7.13
C ILE A 415 14.01 29.09 6.02
N GLY A 416 14.61 28.83 4.85
CA GLY A 416 14.46 29.64 3.62
C GLY A 416 15.73 29.75 2.76
N THR A 417 15.59 30.25 1.53
CA THR A 417 16.71 30.48 0.59
C THR A 417 17.35 31.86 0.83
N SER A 418 18.58 32.05 0.36
CA SER A 418 19.50 33.17 0.65
C SER A 418 19.01 34.60 0.36
N THR A 419 17.79 34.81 -0.10
CA THR A 419 17.19 36.13 -0.33
C THR A 419 15.86 36.35 0.40
N SER A 420 15.29 35.34 1.06
CA SER A 420 14.10 35.45 1.91
C SER A 420 13.98 34.19 2.78
N GLY A 421 14.44 34.29 4.03
CA GLY A 421 14.32 33.23 5.04
C GLY A 421 14.57 33.78 6.44
N MET A 422 13.81 33.32 7.42
CA MET A 422 13.89 33.76 8.82
C MET A 422 15.08 33.07 9.51
N ALA A 423 16.00 33.84 10.08
CA ALA A 423 17.11 33.36 10.91
C ALA A 423 16.76 33.54 12.39
N PHE A 424 16.79 32.46 13.16
CA PHE A 424 16.46 32.43 14.59
C PHE A 424 17.70 32.24 15.46
N ASP A 425 18.84 32.89 15.16
CA ASP A 425 20.03 32.79 16.03
C ASP A 425 19.68 33.29 17.42
N GLY A 426 20.11 32.57 18.46
CA GLY A 426 19.59 32.59 19.83
C GLY A 426 19.62 33.93 20.59
N ASN A 427 19.62 35.07 19.90
CA ASN A 427 19.37 36.42 20.40
C ASN A 427 18.29 37.20 19.60
N GLN A 428 17.54 36.56 18.69
CA GLN A 428 16.65 37.30 17.77
C GLN A 428 15.17 36.94 17.83
N ILE A 429 14.77 35.86 18.53
CA ILE A 429 13.41 35.63 19.05
C ILE A 429 13.56 34.87 20.36
N GLU A 430 13.83 35.60 21.45
CA GLU A 430 13.78 35.07 22.81
C GLU A 430 12.35 35.26 23.34
N THR A 431 11.54 34.19 23.37
CA THR A 431 10.30 34.21 24.16
C THR A 431 10.63 33.81 25.59
N VAL A 432 11.28 34.71 26.33
CA VAL A 432 11.27 34.64 27.80
C VAL A 432 10.08 35.49 28.25
N GLY A 433 8.94 34.84 28.52
CA GLY A 433 7.71 35.52 28.95
C GLY A 433 7.00 36.31 27.86
N ASP A 434 6.64 35.64 26.76
CA ASP A 434 5.60 36.06 25.80
C ASP A 434 5.79 37.42 25.08
N MET A 435 7.00 37.69 24.53
CA MET A 435 7.27 38.84 23.64
C MET A 435 8.15 38.49 22.41
N LEU A 436 7.99 39.22 21.29
CA LEU A 436 8.82 39.15 20.07
C LEU A 436 9.69 40.41 19.96
N TYR A 437 11.03 40.27 20.07
CA TYR A 437 11.99 41.37 19.92
C TYR A 437 12.69 41.34 18.56
N LEU A 438 12.66 42.43 17.79
CA LEU A 438 13.51 42.62 16.59
C LEU A 438 14.63 43.61 16.92
N ASN A 439 15.84 43.12 17.21
CA ASN A 439 16.97 43.96 17.64
C ASN A 439 18.00 44.16 16.49
N PHE A 440 18.32 45.43 16.20
CA PHE A 440 19.41 45.84 15.30
C PHE A 440 20.45 46.68 16.06
N GLY A 441 21.10 46.11 17.08
CA GLY A 441 22.25 46.70 17.75
C GLY A 441 21.92 47.85 18.71
N SER A 442 22.18 47.63 20.00
CA SER A 442 22.17 48.59 21.13
C SER A 442 20.90 49.45 21.38
N ALA A 443 19.88 49.41 20.53
CA ALA A 443 18.56 49.99 20.79
C ALA A 443 17.46 49.02 20.33
N GLU A 444 16.48 48.75 21.18
CA GLU A 444 15.34 47.90 20.91
C GLU A 444 14.38 48.63 19.97
N HIS A 445 13.99 48.03 18.83
CA HIS A 445 13.20 48.75 17.83
C HIS A 445 11.78 48.20 17.60
N VAL A 446 11.45 46.95 17.90
CA VAL A 446 10.06 46.45 17.81
C VAL A 446 9.81 45.34 18.84
N VAL A 447 8.75 45.49 19.63
CA VAL A 447 8.27 44.58 20.68
C VAL A 447 6.78 44.35 20.50
N THR A 448 6.30 43.11 20.41
CA THR A 448 4.87 42.81 20.57
C THR A 448 4.63 42.24 21.96
N ASN A 449 3.81 42.90 22.79
CA ASN A 449 3.44 42.41 24.12
C ASN A 449 2.22 41.48 24.01
N VAL A 450 2.38 40.19 24.32
CA VAL A 450 1.28 39.22 24.23
C VAL A 450 0.56 39.09 25.59
N GLY A 451 -0.05 40.19 26.02
CA GLY A 451 -1.07 40.24 27.08
C GLY A 451 -2.24 41.18 26.77
N GLY A 452 -2.10 42.03 25.75
CA GLY A 452 -3.13 42.96 25.25
C GLY A 452 -3.25 43.04 23.72
N GLY A 453 -2.28 42.49 22.98
CA GLY A 453 -2.26 42.53 21.50
C GLY A 453 -1.62 43.79 20.92
N ASP A 454 -0.76 44.44 21.70
CA ASP A 454 -0.24 45.78 21.42
C ASP A 454 1.21 45.72 20.90
N LEU A 455 1.50 46.49 19.84
CA LEU A 455 2.78 46.57 19.14
C LEU A 455 3.56 47.83 19.56
N GLY A 456 4.60 47.67 20.37
CA GLY A 456 5.56 48.72 20.74
C GLY A 456 6.73 48.84 19.75
N VAL A 457 7.08 50.05 19.32
CA VAL A 457 8.26 50.35 18.48
C VAL A 457 9.12 51.32 19.27
N GLY A 458 10.21 50.84 19.88
CA GLY A 458 11.08 51.62 20.78
C GLY A 458 10.61 51.69 22.24
N THR A 459 9.60 50.90 22.63
CA THR A 459 9.13 50.69 24.02
C THR A 459 8.71 49.25 24.27
N THR A 460 8.88 48.79 25.51
CA THR A 460 8.49 47.45 25.98
C THR A 460 7.15 47.43 26.72
N THR A 461 6.56 48.60 27.00
CA THR A 461 5.25 48.75 27.68
C THR A 461 4.30 49.63 26.85
N PRO A 462 3.82 49.15 25.68
CA PRO A 462 2.89 49.93 24.87
C PRO A 462 1.58 50.19 25.63
N ASP A 463 1.10 51.43 25.65
CA ASP A 463 -0.18 51.82 26.30
C ASP A 463 -1.39 51.64 25.35
N ARG A 464 -1.14 51.36 24.06
CA ARG A 464 -2.17 51.08 23.03
C ARG A 464 -1.68 50.09 21.96
N ARG A 465 -2.63 49.58 21.17
CA ARG A 465 -2.45 48.57 20.09
C ARG A 465 -1.27 48.75 19.16
N VAL A 466 -0.89 50.00 18.84
CA VAL A 466 0.36 50.31 18.16
C VAL A 466 0.92 51.55 18.85
N ASP A 467 2.07 51.41 19.51
CA ASP A 467 2.74 52.46 20.27
C ASP A 467 4.17 52.64 19.75
N VAL A 468 4.56 53.86 19.43
CA VAL A 468 5.90 54.17 18.90
C VAL A 468 6.54 55.18 19.85
N GLU A 469 7.57 54.76 20.56
CA GLU A 469 8.22 55.57 21.61
C GLU A 469 9.73 55.69 21.33
N GLY A 470 10.31 56.81 21.71
CA GLY A 470 11.73 57.11 21.51
C GLY A 470 12.04 58.56 21.82
N SER A 471 13.29 58.87 22.16
CA SER A 471 13.72 60.21 22.58
C SER A 471 13.81 61.24 21.44
N ASN A 472 13.75 60.81 20.18
CA ASN A 472 13.83 61.64 18.97
C ASN A 472 12.47 61.67 18.22
N GLU A 473 12.40 62.36 17.08
CA GLU A 473 11.17 62.47 16.27
C GLU A 473 10.63 61.09 15.87
N GLN A 474 9.34 60.86 16.16
CA GLN A 474 8.64 59.61 15.87
C GLN A 474 7.69 59.84 14.69
N TYR A 475 7.61 58.86 13.79
CA TYR A 475 6.84 58.96 12.56
C TYR A 475 6.01 57.70 12.31
N VAL A 476 4.75 57.88 11.95
CA VAL A 476 3.94 56.86 11.26
C VAL A 476 3.69 57.38 9.83
N ARG A 477 4.31 56.76 8.83
CA ARG A 477 4.42 57.32 7.47
C ARG A 477 4.09 56.29 6.40
N VAL A 478 3.25 56.68 5.42
CA VAL A 478 3.05 55.94 4.16
C VAL A 478 3.70 56.71 3.01
N THR A 479 4.59 56.08 2.25
CA THR A 479 5.36 56.71 1.16
C THR A 479 5.40 55.81 -0.06
N SER A 480 5.33 56.42 -1.25
CA SER A 480 5.53 55.74 -2.53
C SER A 480 7.01 55.80 -2.96
N THR A 481 7.51 54.74 -3.60
CA THR A 481 8.90 54.55 -3.99
C THR A 481 9.18 55.01 -5.43
N GLY A 482 8.92 56.29 -5.73
CA GLY A 482 9.25 56.88 -7.04
C GLY A 482 9.86 58.27 -6.95
N GLY A 483 11.12 58.43 -7.40
CA GLY A 483 11.79 59.67 -7.84
C GLY A 483 12.08 60.75 -6.79
N THR A 484 11.09 61.13 -5.99
CA THR A 484 11.18 62.12 -4.91
C THR A 484 10.20 61.66 -3.84
N ARG A 485 10.72 61.12 -2.73
CA ARG A 485 9.96 60.46 -1.63
C ARG A 485 8.94 61.39 -0.95
N THR A 486 7.87 61.71 -1.64
CA THR A 486 6.79 62.57 -1.12
C THR A 486 5.86 61.69 -0.29
N ALA A 487 5.67 62.05 0.98
CA ALA A 487 4.74 61.34 1.86
C ALA A 487 3.31 61.60 1.36
N GLY A 488 2.53 60.52 1.24
CA GLY A 488 1.09 60.63 0.98
C GLY A 488 0.35 61.12 2.22
N VAL A 489 0.70 60.51 3.36
CA VAL A 489 0.22 60.83 4.72
C VAL A 489 1.37 60.58 5.71
N GLU A 490 1.69 61.58 6.54
CA GLU A 490 2.70 61.50 7.61
C GLU A 490 2.07 61.99 8.92
N LEU A 491 2.04 61.12 9.93
CA LEU A 491 1.65 61.48 11.30
C LEU A 491 2.94 61.64 12.09
N LYS A 492 3.28 62.90 12.37
CA LYS A 492 4.53 63.30 13.02
C LYS A 492 4.25 63.70 14.46
N ARG A 493 5.01 63.13 15.41
CA ARG A 493 5.09 63.63 16.78
C ARG A 493 6.44 64.31 17.00
N THR A 494 6.42 65.58 17.39
CA THR A 494 7.63 66.36 17.69
C THR A 494 7.59 66.92 19.10
N GLY A 495 8.53 66.49 19.95
CA GLY A 495 8.79 67.07 21.26
C GLY A 495 7.73 66.80 22.34
N THR A 496 8.13 66.92 23.60
CA THR A 496 7.36 66.55 24.80
C THR A 496 6.28 67.59 25.20
N GLY A 497 5.77 68.37 24.23
CA GLY A 497 4.97 69.58 24.49
C GLY A 497 3.46 69.47 24.23
N PHE A 498 3.01 69.25 22.99
CA PHE A 498 1.58 69.19 22.60
C PHE A 498 1.38 68.44 21.25
N SER A 499 0.30 67.66 21.10
CA SER A 499 -0.14 66.87 19.91
C SER A 499 -1.23 67.66 19.12
N ASP A 500 -1.38 67.70 17.78
CA ASP A 500 -1.78 66.62 16.84
C ASP A 500 -1.90 67.15 15.35
N TRP A 501 -1.90 66.24 14.34
CA TRP A 501 -2.10 66.30 12.84
C TRP A 501 -1.49 67.44 11.97
N GLN A 502 -0.78 67.12 10.87
CA GLN A 502 -0.24 68.12 9.91
C GLN A 502 -0.70 67.87 8.46
N ILE A 503 -1.20 68.86 7.72
CA ILE A 503 -0.60 70.16 7.36
C ILE A 503 0.64 69.97 6.48
N ARG A 504 0.62 70.55 5.29
CA ARG A 504 1.80 70.64 4.43
C ARG A 504 2.16 72.11 4.26
N ASN A 505 3.41 72.45 4.03
CA ASN A 505 3.81 73.78 3.58
C ASN A 505 4.62 73.60 2.31
N GLN A 506 4.10 74.11 1.21
CA GLN A 506 4.87 74.30 0.00
C GLN A 506 4.81 75.78 -0.35
N SER A 507 5.96 76.45 -0.24
CA SER A 507 6.19 77.83 -0.71
C SER A 507 5.55 78.97 0.10
N GLY A 508 5.47 78.87 1.44
CA GLY A 508 5.07 79.99 2.32
C GLY A 508 3.56 80.14 2.52
N LEU A 509 2.77 79.24 1.92
CA LEU A 509 1.34 79.09 2.15
C LEU A 509 1.10 77.90 3.09
N LEU A 510 0.22 78.11 4.06
CA LEU A 510 -0.13 77.18 5.11
C LEU A 510 -1.23 76.22 4.65
N TRP A 511 -0.86 74.98 4.30
CA TRP A 511 -1.82 74.02 3.78
C TRP A 511 -2.36 73.07 4.84
N ILE A 512 -3.60 73.24 5.20
CA ILE A 512 -4.67 72.23 5.14
C ILE A 512 -5.77 72.61 4.10
N GLY A 513 -5.75 73.71 3.35
CA GLY A 513 -5.44 75.06 3.84
C GLY A 513 -5.68 75.12 5.33
N GLN A 514 -4.71 75.56 6.15
CA GLN A 514 -4.64 75.03 7.52
C GLN A 514 -6.00 75.10 8.15
N SER A 515 -6.58 73.95 8.41
CA SER A 515 -7.62 73.89 9.35
C SER A 515 -6.95 73.57 10.69
N ASN A 516 -6.99 74.55 11.56
CA ASN A 516 -8.22 74.67 12.35
C ASN A 516 -9.40 73.73 11.95
N ASP A 517 -9.14 72.42 11.84
CA ASP A 517 -10.05 71.27 11.75
C ASP A 517 -10.73 70.84 10.40
N ASP A 518 -10.50 69.55 10.05
CA ASP A 518 -11.27 68.57 9.26
C ASP A 518 -11.75 68.94 7.81
N LEU A 519 -12.27 68.07 6.92
CA LEU A 519 -13.21 66.95 7.06
C LEU A 519 -13.30 66.12 5.75
N ALA A 520 -13.25 64.79 5.85
CA ALA A 520 -13.79 63.78 4.91
C ALA A 520 -13.90 64.05 3.38
N THR A 521 -13.04 63.35 2.63
CA THR A 521 -13.13 62.81 1.25
C THR A 521 -14.40 62.98 0.35
N VAL A 522 -14.12 63.30 -0.94
CA VAL A 522 -14.73 62.98 -2.27
C VAL A 522 -16.19 63.32 -2.64
N THR A 523 -16.95 64.05 -1.83
CA THR A 523 -18.14 64.77 -2.36
C THR A 523 -18.25 66.12 -1.69
N ASP A 524 -17.26 66.97 -1.94
CA ASP A 524 -17.20 68.31 -1.38
C ASP A 524 -18.39 69.12 -1.92
N VAL A 525 -19.21 69.67 -1.04
CA VAL A 525 -20.38 70.49 -1.42
C VAL A 525 -20.00 71.97 -1.54
N LEU A 526 -19.01 72.42 -0.77
CA LEU A 526 -18.62 73.83 -0.63
C LEU A 526 -17.10 73.97 -0.62
N ARG A 527 -16.56 74.96 -1.35
CA ARG A 527 -15.14 75.32 -1.38
C ARG A 527 -14.91 76.67 -0.72
N LEU A 528 -13.95 76.71 0.20
CA LEU A 528 -13.48 77.91 0.88
C LEU A 528 -11.99 78.10 0.57
N GLY A 529 -11.67 79.07 -0.30
CA GLY A 529 -10.28 79.30 -0.69
C GLY A 529 -10.12 80.43 -1.70
N GLY A 530 -8.95 81.08 -1.70
CA GLY A 530 -8.59 82.08 -2.72
C GLY A 530 -9.52 83.31 -2.76
N SER A 531 -9.89 83.87 -1.59
CA SER A 531 -10.75 85.06 -1.42
C SER A 531 -12.25 84.85 -1.69
N SER A 532 -12.71 83.61 -1.88
CA SER A 532 -14.10 83.34 -2.25
C SER A 532 -14.71 82.15 -1.50
N VAL A 533 -16.04 82.21 -1.36
CA VAL A 533 -16.89 81.11 -0.93
C VAL A 533 -17.67 80.65 -2.15
N THR A 534 -17.41 79.45 -2.64
CA THR A 534 -17.99 78.94 -3.89
C THR A 534 -18.54 77.53 -3.70
N PRO A 535 -19.61 77.15 -4.41
CA PRO A 535 -19.97 75.75 -4.50
C PRO A 535 -18.84 74.96 -5.17
N ALA A 536 -18.68 73.68 -4.81
CA ALA A 536 -17.66 72.86 -5.46
C ALA A 536 -17.99 72.56 -6.93
N SER A 537 -19.26 72.62 -7.30
CA SER A 537 -19.77 72.43 -8.66
C SER A 537 -20.65 73.60 -9.08
N ASP A 538 -20.48 74.05 -10.31
CA ASP A 538 -21.26 75.15 -10.87
C ASP A 538 -22.74 74.78 -11.02
N ASN A 539 -23.63 75.71 -10.67
CA ASN A 539 -25.10 75.59 -10.74
C ASN A 539 -25.71 74.30 -10.10
N ALA A 540 -25.02 73.65 -9.16
CA ALA A 540 -25.44 72.36 -8.62
C ALA A 540 -26.11 72.43 -7.24
N ILE A 541 -25.91 73.51 -6.50
CA ILE A 541 -26.43 73.68 -5.14
C ILE A 541 -27.01 75.08 -4.93
N THR A 542 -28.04 75.18 -4.10
CA THR A 542 -28.70 76.45 -3.74
C THR A 542 -28.15 77.01 -2.43
N LEU A 543 -28.07 78.33 -2.32
CA LEU A 543 -27.76 79.00 -1.05
C LEU A 543 -29.04 79.17 -0.20
N GLY A 544 -29.31 78.16 0.63
CA GLY A 544 -30.51 78.06 1.45
C GLY A 544 -31.61 77.20 0.82
N LEU A 545 -32.63 76.88 1.61
CA LEU A 545 -33.79 76.06 1.22
C LEU A 545 -35.10 76.73 1.65
N SER A 546 -36.25 76.28 1.12
CA SER A 546 -37.57 76.84 1.48
C SER A 546 -37.86 76.80 3.00
N THR A 547 -37.35 75.81 3.70
CA THR A 547 -37.45 75.62 5.17
C THR A 547 -36.27 76.21 5.95
N LEU A 548 -35.13 76.45 5.31
CA LEU A 548 -33.88 76.93 5.92
C LEU A 548 -33.35 78.14 5.14
N ARG A 549 -34.02 79.28 5.32
CA ARG A 549 -33.76 80.52 4.59
C ARG A 549 -32.80 81.43 5.35
N TRP A 550 -31.90 82.08 4.61
CA TRP A 550 -31.12 83.20 5.14
C TRP A 550 -32.04 84.38 5.44
N THR A 551 -31.83 85.05 6.57
CA THR A 551 -32.65 86.20 6.98
C THR A 551 -32.38 87.43 6.11
N SER A 552 -31.10 87.66 5.78
CA SER A 552 -30.63 88.74 4.92
C SER A 552 -29.30 88.36 4.27
N VAL A 553 -29.02 88.89 3.08
CA VAL A 553 -27.68 88.87 2.45
C VAL A 553 -27.16 90.30 2.40
N TYR A 554 -26.07 90.58 3.11
CA TYR A 554 -25.39 91.88 3.09
C TYR A 554 -24.30 91.85 2.02
N ALA A 555 -24.45 92.64 0.96
CA ALA A 555 -23.49 92.74 -0.13
C ALA A 555 -23.28 94.20 -0.53
N VAL A 556 -22.07 94.53 -1.01
CA VAL A 556 -21.74 95.88 -1.51
C VAL A 556 -22.41 96.14 -2.86
N ASN A 557 -22.44 95.14 -3.73
CA ASN A 557 -23.14 95.16 -5.03
C ASN A 557 -24.33 94.19 -5.01
N GLY A 558 -25.31 94.40 -5.91
CA GLY A 558 -26.42 93.46 -6.09
C GLY A 558 -25.97 92.09 -6.62
N THR A 559 -26.84 91.09 -6.51
CA THR A 559 -26.54 89.73 -7.00
C THR A 559 -26.42 89.71 -8.52
N ILE A 560 -25.44 88.96 -9.03
CA ILE A 560 -25.28 88.71 -10.46
C ILE A 560 -26.13 87.49 -10.81
N ASN A 561 -27.10 87.66 -11.71
CA ASN A 561 -27.86 86.56 -12.33
C ASN A 561 -27.36 86.36 -13.76
N THR A 562 -26.81 85.18 -14.06
CA THR A 562 -26.29 84.86 -15.39
C THR A 562 -27.43 84.86 -16.42
N SER A 563 -27.26 85.61 -17.50
CA SER A 563 -28.31 85.87 -18.52
C SER A 563 -27.70 85.91 -19.93
N ASP A 564 -26.70 85.05 -20.20
CA ASP A 564 -26.02 84.98 -21.49
C ASP A 564 -26.96 84.39 -22.56
N ALA A 565 -26.94 84.94 -23.78
CA ALA A 565 -27.80 84.47 -24.87
C ALA A 565 -27.49 83.02 -25.29
N ARG A 566 -26.25 82.55 -25.05
CA ARG A 566 -25.81 81.18 -25.39
C ARG A 566 -26.44 80.11 -24.50
N ASP A 567 -26.83 80.49 -23.28
CA ASP A 567 -27.39 79.57 -22.29
C ASP A 567 -28.93 79.54 -22.34
N LYS A 568 -29.54 80.23 -23.32
CA LYS A 568 -30.99 80.34 -23.49
C LYS A 568 -31.42 79.81 -24.85
N THR A 569 -32.60 79.21 -24.89
CA THR A 569 -33.29 78.82 -26.11
C THR A 569 -34.72 79.36 -26.07
N ASP A 570 -35.41 79.35 -27.20
CA ASP A 570 -36.81 79.78 -27.32
C ASP A 570 -37.08 81.22 -26.83
N VAL A 571 -36.18 82.16 -27.17
CA VAL A 571 -36.33 83.58 -26.81
C VAL A 571 -37.42 84.21 -27.68
N ARG A 572 -38.51 84.66 -27.06
CA ARG A 572 -39.67 85.30 -27.68
C ARG A 572 -39.95 86.67 -27.05
N ASP A 573 -40.74 87.49 -27.74
CA ASP A 573 -41.20 88.75 -27.19
C ASP A 573 -42.07 88.52 -25.94
N LEU A 574 -41.90 89.39 -24.94
CA LEU A 574 -42.66 89.33 -23.70
C LEU A 574 -44.08 89.89 -23.93
N GLU A 575 -45.09 89.04 -23.80
CA GLU A 575 -46.50 89.42 -23.98
C GLU A 575 -47.06 90.18 -22.76
N ALA A 576 -46.53 89.89 -21.56
CA ALA A 576 -46.88 90.62 -20.35
C ALA A 576 -46.30 92.04 -20.37
N GLY A 577 -47.18 93.04 -20.42
CA GLY A 577 -46.82 94.46 -20.50
C GLY A 577 -47.63 95.33 -19.54
N LEU A 578 -48.08 96.49 -20.01
CA LEU A 578 -48.75 97.51 -19.19
C LEU A 578 -50.03 96.99 -18.54
N GLU A 579 -50.83 96.19 -19.24
CA GLU A 579 -52.07 95.63 -18.71
C GLU A 579 -51.82 94.73 -17.49
N ALA A 580 -50.81 93.85 -17.56
CA ALA A 580 -50.45 92.97 -16.45
C ALA A 580 -50.02 93.78 -15.22
N VAL A 581 -49.17 94.80 -15.40
CA VAL A 581 -48.71 95.67 -14.31
C VAL A 581 -49.84 96.47 -13.67
N LEU A 582 -50.80 96.95 -14.47
CA LEU A 582 -51.97 97.68 -13.96
C LEU A 582 -52.92 96.79 -13.13
N ARG A 583 -52.87 95.47 -13.34
CA ARG A 583 -53.62 94.49 -12.52
C ARG A 583 -52.88 94.10 -11.23
N LEU A 584 -51.59 94.42 -11.10
CA LEU A 584 -50.86 94.16 -9.88
C LEU A 584 -51.33 95.09 -8.76
N HIS A 585 -51.39 94.55 -7.54
CA HIS A 585 -51.77 95.28 -6.35
C HIS A 585 -50.57 95.40 -5.40
N PRO A 586 -49.79 96.51 -5.47
CA PRO A 586 -48.73 96.76 -4.51
C PRO A 586 -49.31 96.93 -3.11
N VAL A 587 -48.84 96.13 -2.17
CA VAL A 587 -49.28 96.15 -0.78
C VAL A 587 -48.16 96.57 0.16
N ARG A 588 -48.55 97.11 1.30
CA ARG A 588 -47.69 97.19 2.49
C ARG A 588 -48.09 96.09 3.45
N TYR A 589 -47.12 95.42 4.06
CA TYR A 589 -47.38 94.33 5.00
C TYR A 589 -46.35 94.28 6.12
N ARG A 590 -46.68 93.58 7.20
CA ARG A 590 -45.74 93.17 8.26
C ARG A 590 -45.72 91.66 8.35
N TRP A 591 -44.56 91.11 8.67
CA TRP A 591 -44.47 89.68 8.98
C TRP A 591 -45.24 89.38 10.27
N LYS A 592 -46.11 88.36 10.26
CA LYS A 592 -46.93 88.00 11.43
C LYS A 592 -46.08 87.55 12.62
N ASP A 593 -44.98 86.86 12.37
CA ASP A 593 -44.03 86.35 13.36
C ASP A 593 -42.95 87.38 13.73
N ARG A 594 -42.83 88.47 12.96
CA ARG A 594 -41.85 89.55 13.19
C ARG A 594 -42.45 90.94 12.94
N PRO A 595 -43.46 91.34 13.73
CA PRO A 595 -44.14 92.63 13.54
C PRO A 595 -43.22 93.84 13.82
N SER A 596 -42.12 93.64 14.55
CA SER A 596 -41.12 94.67 14.86
C SER A 596 -40.24 95.09 13.69
N ASP A 597 -40.19 94.30 12.60
CA ASP A 597 -39.31 94.56 11.44
C ASP A 597 -39.78 95.72 10.55
N GLY A 598 -40.89 96.37 10.95
CA GLY A 598 -41.50 97.50 10.28
C GLY A 598 -42.32 97.11 9.04
N ASP A 599 -42.95 98.10 8.43
CA ASP A 599 -43.71 97.91 7.19
C ASP A 599 -42.73 97.54 6.07
N LYS A 600 -43.03 96.46 5.35
CA LYS A 600 -42.41 96.08 4.09
C LYS A 600 -43.37 96.37 2.95
N PHE A 601 -42.83 96.67 1.78
CA PHE A 601 -43.60 96.84 0.55
C PHE A 601 -43.32 95.68 -0.37
N GLY A 602 -44.34 95.20 -1.07
CA GLY A 602 -44.20 94.11 -2.00
C GLY A 602 -45.53 93.73 -2.62
N LEU A 603 -45.58 92.50 -3.12
CA LEU A 603 -46.76 91.89 -3.73
C LEU A 603 -47.10 90.61 -2.96
N ILE A 604 -48.37 90.23 -2.97
CA ILE A 604 -48.81 88.95 -2.41
C ILE A 604 -48.63 87.88 -3.48
N ALA A 605 -47.88 86.83 -3.17
CA ALA A 605 -47.51 85.78 -4.14
C ALA A 605 -48.74 85.06 -4.74
N GLN A 606 -49.79 84.84 -3.95
CA GLN A 606 -51.04 84.23 -4.40
C GLN A 606 -51.76 85.10 -5.44
N GLU A 607 -51.84 86.41 -5.20
CA GLU A 607 -52.44 87.36 -6.15
C GLU A 607 -51.59 87.46 -7.42
N LEU A 608 -50.26 87.46 -7.25
CA LEU A 608 -49.33 87.50 -8.37
C LEU A 608 -49.47 86.26 -9.27
N ARG A 609 -49.75 85.09 -8.69
CA ARG A 609 -49.94 83.84 -9.45
C ARG A 609 -51.10 83.91 -10.45
N GLU A 610 -52.13 84.68 -10.16
CA GLU A 610 -53.29 84.84 -11.07
C GLU A 610 -53.01 85.79 -12.25
N VAL A 611 -52.00 86.65 -12.13
CA VAL A 611 -51.67 87.69 -13.13
C VAL A 611 -50.39 87.35 -13.90
N LEU A 612 -49.36 86.90 -13.20
CA LEU A 612 -48.03 86.51 -13.70
C LEU A 612 -47.58 85.24 -12.95
N PRO A 613 -48.10 84.06 -13.31
CA PRO A 613 -47.74 82.81 -12.62
C PRO A 613 -46.25 82.47 -12.72
N GLU A 614 -45.55 82.91 -13.78
CA GLU A 614 -44.16 82.54 -14.07
C GLU A 614 -43.16 83.09 -13.06
N VAL A 615 -43.50 84.19 -12.37
CA VAL A 615 -42.61 84.81 -11.37
C VAL A 615 -42.85 84.29 -9.96
N VAL A 616 -43.82 83.39 -9.76
CA VAL A 616 -44.15 82.79 -8.46
C VAL A 616 -43.55 81.39 -8.38
N VAL A 617 -42.87 81.10 -7.27
CA VAL A 617 -42.24 79.82 -7.01
C VAL A 617 -42.97 79.11 -5.89
N GLU A 618 -43.40 77.88 -6.15
CA GLU A 618 -44.03 77.04 -5.13
C GLU A 618 -42.95 76.26 -4.36
N GLY A 619 -42.81 76.53 -3.07
CA GLY A 619 -41.89 75.78 -2.21
C GLY A 619 -42.44 74.38 -1.94
N ALA A 620 -41.59 73.34 -2.06
CA ALA A 620 -41.93 71.96 -1.70
C ALA A 620 -42.56 71.91 -0.29
N GLY A 621 -43.76 71.30 -0.21
CA GLY A 621 -44.71 71.39 0.89
C GLY A 621 -44.12 71.16 2.29
N GLY A 622 -44.38 72.11 3.19
CA GLY A 622 -44.24 71.95 4.63
C GLY A 622 -45.60 71.72 5.30
N PRO A 623 -45.65 71.09 6.49
CA PRO A 623 -46.88 70.56 7.09
C PRO A 623 -47.93 71.65 7.42
N ALA A 624 -49.20 71.26 7.31
CA ALA A 624 -50.41 72.07 7.49
C ALA A 624 -50.51 72.73 8.90
N PRO A 625 -51.08 73.94 9.02
CA PRO A 625 -51.31 74.59 10.31
C PRO A 625 -52.62 74.14 10.99
N GLU A 626 -52.62 74.29 12.32
CA GLU A 626 -53.78 74.13 13.20
C GLU A 626 -54.84 75.23 12.97
N GLU A 627 -56.07 74.90 13.34
CA GLU A 627 -57.36 75.54 13.02
C GLU A 627 -57.42 77.08 13.07
N GLY A 628 -58.03 77.68 12.04
CA GLY A 628 -58.66 79.01 12.15
C GLY A 628 -58.42 80.02 11.02
N THR A 629 -57.56 79.75 10.04
CA THR A 629 -57.40 80.61 8.85
C THR A 629 -57.18 79.79 7.58
N PHE A 630 -57.91 80.15 6.52
CA PHE A 630 -58.04 79.52 5.19
C PHE A 630 -56.89 78.60 4.72
N ASP A 631 -57.32 77.45 4.22
CA ASP A 631 -56.63 76.31 3.58
C ASP A 631 -55.22 76.56 3.02
N PRO A 632 -54.17 75.97 3.65
CA PRO A 632 -52.83 75.87 3.10
C PRO A 632 -52.50 74.38 2.90
N GLY A 633 -53.13 73.79 1.88
CA GLY A 633 -52.66 72.60 1.18
C GLY A 633 -51.55 72.89 0.16
N GLU A 634 -51.11 74.14 0.02
CA GLU A 634 -50.01 74.56 -0.87
C GLU A 634 -48.85 75.13 -0.04
N GLY A 635 -47.62 74.70 -0.35
CA GLY A 635 -46.41 75.13 0.35
C GLY A 635 -46.20 76.65 0.29
N ARG A 636 -45.32 77.18 1.16
CA ARG A 636 -45.01 78.63 1.17
C ARG A 636 -44.55 79.08 -0.23
N LEU A 637 -45.26 80.06 -0.79
CA LEU A 637 -44.93 80.65 -2.08
C LEU A 637 -43.83 81.71 -1.95
N GLY A 638 -42.89 81.72 -2.90
CA GLY A 638 -41.88 82.75 -3.10
C GLY A 638 -42.12 83.52 -4.40
N VAL A 639 -41.45 84.66 -4.57
CA VAL A 639 -41.55 85.49 -5.79
C VAL A 639 -40.16 85.84 -6.28
N TYR A 640 -39.90 85.62 -7.57
CA TYR A 640 -38.74 86.16 -8.27
C TYR A 640 -38.98 87.63 -8.61
N TYR A 641 -38.76 88.51 -7.63
CA TYR A 641 -38.97 89.95 -7.80
C TYR A 641 -38.11 90.56 -8.93
N SER A 642 -36.95 89.99 -9.24
CA SER A 642 -36.12 90.40 -10.37
C SER A 642 -36.82 90.23 -11.72
N ASP A 643 -37.70 89.25 -11.83
CA ASP A 643 -38.31 88.83 -13.10
C ASP A 643 -39.54 89.71 -13.44
N LEU A 644 -39.98 90.53 -12.48
CA LEU A 644 -40.93 91.62 -12.71
C LEU A 644 -40.28 92.80 -13.46
N ILE A 645 -38.96 92.96 -13.42
CA ILE A 645 -38.27 94.09 -14.03
C ILE A 645 -38.47 94.12 -15.55
N PRO A 646 -38.28 93.00 -16.31
CA PRO A 646 -38.60 92.96 -17.74
C PRO A 646 -40.05 93.33 -18.07
N VAL A 647 -41.02 92.89 -17.25
CA VAL A 647 -42.43 93.24 -17.43
C VAL A 647 -42.62 94.74 -17.28
N LEU A 648 -42.03 95.35 -16.25
CA LEU A 648 -42.07 96.80 -16.03
C LEU A 648 -41.41 97.57 -17.17
N ILE A 649 -40.28 97.10 -17.71
CA ILE A 649 -39.63 97.70 -18.88
C ILE A 649 -40.57 97.71 -20.07
N ARG A 650 -41.24 96.57 -20.35
CA ARG A 650 -42.21 96.48 -21.45
C ARG A 650 -43.40 97.41 -21.23
N SER A 651 -43.94 97.47 -20.02
CA SER A 651 -45.02 98.40 -19.67
C SER A 651 -44.63 99.86 -19.90
N ILE A 652 -43.39 100.24 -19.58
CA ILE A 652 -42.88 101.59 -19.83
C ILE A 652 -42.73 101.86 -21.33
N GLN A 653 -42.25 100.88 -22.10
CA GLN A 653 -42.16 101.00 -23.56
C GLN A 653 -43.53 101.17 -24.21
N GLU A 654 -44.53 100.39 -23.78
CA GLU A 654 -45.91 100.52 -24.25
C GLU A 654 -46.51 101.87 -23.84
N GLN A 655 -46.27 102.31 -22.62
CA GLN A 655 -46.72 103.61 -22.14
C GLN A 655 -46.06 104.76 -22.93
N ASP A 656 -44.75 104.70 -23.22
CA ASP A 656 -44.06 105.70 -24.05
C ASP A 656 -44.56 105.69 -25.50
N ALA A 657 -44.84 104.52 -26.07
CA ALA A 657 -45.46 104.41 -27.39
C ALA A 657 -46.85 105.09 -27.41
N MET A 658 -47.68 104.87 -26.39
CA MET A 658 -48.96 105.56 -26.23
C MET A 658 -48.77 107.08 -26.06
N ILE A 659 -47.77 107.52 -25.28
CA ILE A 659 -47.46 108.95 -25.11
C ILE A 659 -47.00 109.58 -26.42
N ARG A 660 -46.16 108.90 -27.20
CA ARG A 660 -45.71 109.37 -28.52
C ARG A 660 -46.86 109.45 -29.51
N ASP A 661 -47.76 108.46 -29.53
CA ASP A 661 -48.97 108.51 -30.36
C ASP A 661 -49.87 109.69 -29.95
N LEU A 662 -50.11 109.87 -28.64
CA LEU A 662 -50.87 111.01 -28.12
C LEU A 662 -50.21 112.34 -28.50
N ARG A 663 -48.89 112.48 -28.37
CA ARG A 663 -48.15 113.69 -28.81
C ARG A 663 -48.23 113.90 -30.32
N ALA A 664 -48.13 112.86 -31.13
CA ALA A 664 -48.26 112.95 -32.59
C ALA A 664 -49.70 113.30 -33.03
N ARG A 665 -50.71 112.87 -32.26
CA ARG A 665 -52.10 113.30 -32.44
C ARG A 665 -52.27 114.77 -32.06
N ILE A 666 -51.69 115.21 -30.94
CA ILE A 666 -51.68 116.62 -30.53
C ILE A 666 -50.99 117.50 -31.59
N ALA A 667 -49.80 117.14 -32.07
CA ALA A 667 -49.09 117.89 -33.11
C ALA A 667 -49.87 117.99 -34.43
N ARG A 668 -50.62 116.95 -34.81
CA ARG A 668 -51.54 116.98 -35.97
C ARG A 668 -52.77 117.87 -35.73
N LEU A 669 -53.22 118.01 -34.48
CA LEU A 669 -54.30 118.91 -34.09
C LEU A 669 -53.83 120.37 -34.01
N GLU A 670 -52.56 120.62 -33.66
CA GLU A 670 -51.96 121.96 -33.56
C GLU A 670 -51.51 122.56 -34.91
N GLN A 671 -51.41 121.76 -35.98
CA GLN A 671 -51.14 122.23 -37.35
C GLN A 671 -52.42 122.45 -38.19
N ARG A 672 -53.60 122.31 -37.58
CA ARG A 672 -54.90 122.76 -38.13
C ARG A 672 -55.33 124.02 -37.42
#